data_AF-A0A7J6S7Q6-F1
#
_entry.id   AF-A0A7J6S7Q6-F1
#
_cell.length_a   1.000
_cell.length_b   1.000
_cell.length_c   1.000
_cell.angle_alpha   90.00
_cell.angle_beta   90.00
_cell.angle_gamma   90.00
#
_symmetry.space_group_name_H-M   'P 1'
#
loop_
_entity.id
_entity.type
_entity.pdbx_description
1 polymer ?
#
loop_
_entity_poly.entity_id
_entity_poly.type
_entity_poly.pdbx_seq_one_letter_code
_entity_poly.pdbx_strand_id
1 'polypeptide(L)'
;RYRFVAADSFHVAWSLAALDVFDRRVLEVLLSAAATAELDSVALQKINQVSLWSASHGFDPSPMVAGLFRRAAESARSEATVVDSAFQDQVTECLRRAMGNNDDYRVVPELDLAHLGCPGVIVDLAVVHREVANGLASYQQQLVLIIEADGPSHYVRTIGEESGTSHTLCGKALMRRNSLRRLGYPVEEISFTHWKRLDRNSRQEYVESIVKARLLPQEKFLQSMQQQKFLPVASSPSSMLLSLVPSASSSRNALLSAMRLLSTAVARQPNYRPSMAADLPRGYEYTIQKKLVKSLRRGGDESLLSARGFCRHLTEILPERPPNIRLVRELLGELAHSPEFVKANRDAVDGLCAVLRGRIDEDSLSRIQGRALGEIAQSIGRLELPWTAEVTLIARHCQDRLGLESMPAAAVANVAYGVAKCGGADAGFVEALASDWLRRIRTASEPIQPVSHTVAMRSLSYMFDGQPCVVGLLQEFTRRVDISAFNDHQKSQIVGAQTRILRGPNTPQAGADIGHADATKLGLVDLATLVTAHARRQKALPEAVITRIISLLEDQDQDFDRQLLANLSRAVGSLLGSHSTASRGLDHLLEVLNNTVVKCPQPLPLPVLGSILWASLASPSPKVKRLASVLLTRVDRDALSTARPQ
;
A
#
# COMPACT_ATOMS: atom_id res chain seq x y z
N ARG A 1 0.46 16.79 -32.45
CA ARG A 1 1.24 17.16 -31.24
C ARG A 1 0.69 16.35 -30.08
N TYR A 2 1.23 15.15 -29.88
CA TYR A 2 0.75 14.26 -28.83
C TYR A 2 1.33 14.72 -27.50
N ARG A 3 0.48 15.31 -26.64
CA ARG A 3 0.84 15.60 -25.25
C ARG A 3 0.77 14.27 -24.50
N PHE A 4 1.92 13.71 -24.17
CA PHE A 4 2.01 12.63 -23.21
C PHE A 4 1.48 13.16 -21.89
N VAL A 5 0.65 12.39 -21.20
CA VAL A 5 0.49 12.63 -19.77
C VAL A 5 1.82 12.21 -19.17
N ALA A 6 2.63 13.19 -18.78
CA ALA A 6 3.98 12.98 -18.27
C ALA A 6 4.03 11.96 -17.11
N ALA A 7 2.92 11.74 -16.41
CA ALA A 7 2.75 10.70 -15.40
C ALA A 7 2.77 9.25 -15.94
N ASP A 8 2.40 8.95 -17.19
CA ASP A 8 2.41 7.57 -17.68
C ASP A 8 3.78 7.13 -18.23
N SER A 9 4.64 8.09 -18.59
CA SER A 9 5.94 7.82 -19.21
C SER A 9 6.90 7.09 -18.26
N PHE A 10 6.85 7.36 -16.94
CA PHE A 10 7.70 6.65 -15.98
C PHE A 10 7.31 5.17 -15.84
N HIS A 11 6.01 4.84 -15.99
CA HIS A 11 5.55 3.45 -15.92
C HIS A 11 6.11 2.63 -17.08
N VAL A 12 6.17 3.20 -18.28
CA VAL A 12 6.77 2.54 -19.45
C VAL A 12 8.27 2.38 -19.25
N ALA A 13 8.98 3.42 -18.79
CA ALA A 13 10.41 3.34 -18.49
C ALA A 13 10.72 2.28 -17.43
N TRP A 14 9.90 2.19 -16.39
CA TRP A 14 9.97 1.15 -15.37
C TRP A 14 9.77 -0.26 -15.95
N SER A 15 8.78 -0.43 -16.83
CA SER A 15 8.52 -1.72 -17.48
C SER A 15 9.66 -2.15 -18.40
N LEU A 16 10.27 -1.23 -19.15
CA LEU A 16 11.46 -1.50 -19.95
C LEU A 16 12.62 -1.96 -19.06
N ALA A 17 12.83 -1.29 -17.92
CA ALA A 17 13.86 -1.64 -16.96
C ALA A 17 13.63 -3.03 -16.33
N ALA A 18 12.40 -3.33 -15.94
CA ALA A 18 12.03 -4.63 -15.36
C ALA A 18 12.16 -5.80 -16.35
N LEU A 19 11.99 -5.54 -17.65
CA LEU A 19 12.18 -6.52 -18.73
C LEU A 19 13.61 -6.55 -19.28
N ASP A 20 14.47 -5.66 -18.77
CA ASP A 20 15.82 -5.45 -19.24
C ASP A 20 15.92 -5.14 -20.75
N VAL A 21 14.95 -4.36 -21.25
CA VAL A 21 14.91 -3.90 -22.65
C VAL A 21 15.47 -2.49 -22.71
N PHE A 22 16.71 -2.35 -23.16
CA PHE A 22 17.38 -1.06 -23.26
C PHE A 22 17.38 -0.51 -24.68
N ASP A 23 16.74 0.65 -24.86
CA ASP A 23 16.93 1.52 -26.04
C ASP A 23 17.17 2.95 -25.54
N ARG A 24 18.35 3.48 -25.85
CA ARG A 24 18.79 4.81 -25.38
C ARG A 24 17.83 5.92 -25.79
N ARG A 25 17.30 5.89 -27.02
CA ARG A 25 16.46 6.96 -27.56
C ARG A 25 15.07 6.91 -26.95
N VAL A 26 14.48 5.72 -26.85
CA VAL A 26 13.17 5.51 -26.24
C VAL A 26 13.21 5.92 -24.76
N LEU A 27 14.24 5.50 -24.03
CA LEU A 27 14.39 5.84 -22.63
C LEU A 27 14.54 7.36 -22.40
N GLU A 28 15.35 8.04 -23.22
CA GLU A 28 15.53 9.49 -23.16
C GLU A 28 14.21 10.24 -23.35
N VAL A 29 13.39 9.83 -24.34
CA VAL A 29 12.07 10.45 -24.60
C VAL A 29 11.12 10.23 -23.42
N LEU A 30 11.05 9.00 -22.90
CA LEU A 30 10.17 8.67 -21.78
C LEU A 30 10.55 9.43 -20.49
N LEU A 31 11.84 9.47 -20.17
CA LEU A 31 12.33 10.16 -18.98
C LEU A 31 12.23 11.68 -19.12
N SER A 32 12.44 12.20 -20.34
CA SER A 32 12.23 13.62 -20.63
C SER A 32 10.78 14.03 -20.42
N ALA A 33 9.83 13.23 -20.92
CA ALA A 33 8.41 13.46 -20.66
C ALA A 33 8.11 13.41 -19.16
N ALA A 34 8.59 12.38 -18.45
CA ALA A 34 8.39 12.23 -17.01
C ALA A 34 8.99 13.39 -16.19
N ALA A 35 10.10 13.99 -16.65
CA ALA A 35 10.75 15.11 -15.97
C ALA A 35 9.86 16.36 -15.87
N THR A 36 8.96 16.56 -16.85
CA THR A 36 8.03 17.70 -16.90
C THR A 36 6.77 17.52 -16.04
N ALA A 37 6.54 16.33 -15.47
CA ALA A 37 5.45 16.09 -14.53
C ALA A 37 5.85 16.38 -13.08
N GLU A 38 4.84 16.73 -12.28
CA GLU A 38 4.88 16.48 -10.84
C GLU A 38 4.62 15.00 -10.60
N LEU A 39 5.66 14.29 -10.17
CA LEU A 39 5.59 12.87 -9.84
C LEU A 39 5.45 12.72 -8.33
N ASP A 40 4.56 11.81 -7.91
CA ASP A 40 4.48 11.41 -6.52
C ASP A 40 5.73 10.60 -6.10
N SER A 41 5.86 10.36 -4.81
CA SER A 41 7.05 9.71 -4.28
C SER A 41 7.19 8.25 -4.72
N VAL A 42 6.08 7.54 -4.92
CA VAL A 42 6.08 6.16 -5.45
C VAL A 42 6.62 6.12 -6.89
N ALA A 43 6.25 7.09 -7.72
CA ALA A 43 6.77 7.26 -9.07
C ALA A 43 8.27 7.61 -9.04
N LEU A 44 8.68 8.53 -8.16
CA LEU A 44 10.09 8.90 -7.99
C LEU A 44 10.94 7.71 -7.51
N GLN A 45 10.45 6.86 -6.61
CA GLN A 45 11.15 5.64 -6.22
C GLN A 45 11.38 4.69 -7.40
N LYS A 46 10.41 4.55 -8.31
CA LYS A 46 10.58 3.74 -9.53
C LYS A 46 11.57 4.38 -10.48
N ILE A 47 11.53 5.70 -10.66
CA ILE A 47 12.51 6.43 -11.48
C ILE A 47 13.93 6.25 -10.92
N ASN A 48 14.12 6.30 -9.60
CA ASN A 48 15.43 6.07 -8.99
C ASN A 48 16.00 4.70 -9.37
N GLN A 49 15.14 3.68 -9.38
CA GLN A 49 15.49 2.33 -9.77
C GLN A 49 15.73 2.20 -11.29
N VAL A 50 14.96 2.92 -12.14
CA VAL A 50 15.28 3.06 -13.58
C VAL A 50 16.63 3.73 -13.78
N SER A 51 16.99 4.72 -12.95
CA SER A 51 18.26 5.42 -13.05
C SER A 51 19.44 4.46 -12.83
N LEU A 52 19.36 3.63 -11.78
CA LEU A 52 20.34 2.59 -11.48
C LEU A 52 20.48 1.58 -12.63
N TRP A 53 19.34 1.10 -13.15
CA TRP A 53 19.32 0.18 -14.30
C TRP A 53 19.93 0.83 -15.55
N SER A 54 19.56 2.06 -15.87
CA SER A 54 20.05 2.76 -17.06
C SER A 54 21.55 3.04 -16.97
N ALA A 55 22.06 3.41 -15.80
CA ALA A 55 23.48 3.61 -15.55
C ALA A 55 24.27 2.32 -15.79
N SER A 56 23.70 1.16 -15.42
CA SER A 56 24.30 -0.16 -15.67
C SER A 56 24.41 -0.52 -17.16
N HIS A 57 23.70 0.19 -18.03
CA HIS A 57 23.77 0.11 -19.50
C HIS A 57 24.61 1.25 -20.12
N GLY A 58 25.31 2.04 -19.31
CA GLY A 58 26.11 3.18 -19.80
C GLY A 58 25.25 4.34 -20.33
N PHE A 59 24.01 4.47 -19.86
CA PHE A 59 23.16 5.58 -20.24
C PHE A 59 23.70 6.90 -19.68
N ASP A 60 23.99 7.83 -20.59
CA ASP A 60 24.38 9.20 -20.27
C ASP A 60 23.16 10.13 -20.48
N PRO A 61 22.47 10.53 -19.39
CA PRO A 61 21.21 11.25 -19.46
C PRO A 61 21.40 12.72 -19.87
N SER A 62 20.42 13.29 -20.57
CA SER A 62 20.38 14.75 -20.76
C SER A 62 20.29 15.50 -19.41
N PRO A 63 20.65 16.81 -19.35
CA PRO A 63 20.57 17.59 -18.13
C PRO A 63 19.19 17.57 -17.45
N MET A 64 18.12 17.52 -18.24
CA MET A 64 16.75 17.44 -17.73
C MET A 64 16.48 16.09 -17.04
N VAL A 65 16.87 14.98 -17.68
CA VAL A 65 16.74 13.63 -17.11
C VAL A 65 17.65 13.47 -15.89
N ALA A 66 18.86 14.03 -15.91
CA ALA A 66 19.74 14.06 -14.76
C ALA A 66 19.11 14.82 -13.56
N GLY A 67 18.39 15.92 -13.83
CA GLY A 67 17.60 16.62 -12.83
C GLY A 67 16.48 15.76 -12.23
N LEU A 68 15.76 15.01 -13.07
CA LEU A 68 14.75 14.04 -12.62
C LEU A 68 15.38 12.93 -11.74
N PHE A 69 16.52 12.36 -12.15
CA PHE A 69 17.24 11.36 -11.35
C PHE A 69 17.69 11.89 -10.00
N ARG A 70 18.14 13.15 -9.93
CA ARG A 70 18.50 13.79 -8.65
C ARG A 70 17.30 13.90 -7.70
N ARG A 71 16.15 14.38 -8.19
CA ARG A 71 14.90 14.43 -7.40
C ARG A 71 14.48 13.03 -6.93
N ALA A 72 14.59 12.04 -7.81
CA ALA A 72 14.25 10.66 -7.49
C ALA A 72 15.16 10.06 -6.41
N ALA A 73 16.47 10.34 -6.47
CA ALA A 73 17.43 9.93 -5.46
C ALA A 73 17.20 10.65 -4.11
N GLU A 74 16.86 11.93 -4.12
CA GLU A 74 16.48 12.69 -2.92
C GLU A 74 15.22 12.12 -2.27
N SER A 75 14.17 11.86 -3.05
CA SER A 75 12.94 11.23 -2.58
C SER A 75 13.21 9.85 -1.98
N ALA A 76 14.01 9.03 -2.67
CA ALA A 76 14.37 7.69 -2.19
C ALA A 76 15.12 7.74 -0.86
N ARG A 77 16.02 8.72 -0.65
CA ARG A 77 16.72 8.92 0.63
C ARG A 77 15.78 9.42 1.73
N SER A 78 14.90 10.37 1.44
CA SER A 78 13.98 10.92 2.45
C SER A 78 12.94 9.89 2.93
N GLU A 79 12.59 8.94 2.06
CA GLU A 79 11.59 7.91 2.34
C GLU A 79 12.20 6.56 2.71
N ALA A 80 13.53 6.45 2.73
CA ALA A 80 14.21 5.29 3.24
C ALA A 80 13.96 5.20 4.75
N THR A 81 12.84 4.58 5.10
CA THR A 81 12.60 4.13 6.47
C THR A 81 13.58 3.01 6.75
N VAL A 82 14.34 3.12 7.83
CA VAL A 82 15.11 2.02 8.41
C VAL A 82 14.18 0.81 8.47
N VAL A 83 14.45 -0.20 7.66
CA VAL A 83 13.60 -1.39 7.58
C VAL A 83 14.05 -2.28 8.73
N ASP A 84 13.43 -2.06 9.90
CA ASP A 84 13.64 -2.92 11.06
C ASP A 84 13.05 -4.31 10.75
N SER A 85 13.92 -5.18 10.24
CA SER A 85 13.59 -6.53 9.80
C SER A 85 14.34 -7.52 10.66
N ALA A 86 13.60 -8.26 11.50
CA ALA A 86 14.14 -9.36 12.29
C ALA A 86 14.88 -10.42 11.44
N PHE A 87 14.60 -10.48 10.13
CA PHE A 87 15.36 -11.31 9.20
C PHE A 87 16.74 -10.71 8.90
N GLN A 88 16.82 -9.41 8.59
CA GLN A 88 18.07 -8.70 8.35
C GLN A 88 18.97 -8.71 9.59
N ASP A 89 18.40 -8.59 10.80
CA ASP A 89 19.16 -8.71 12.05
C ASP A 89 19.82 -10.08 12.22
N GLN A 90 19.09 -11.15 11.91
CA GLN A 90 19.63 -12.51 11.97
C GLN A 90 20.77 -12.70 10.97
N VAL A 91 20.62 -12.19 9.75
CA VAL A 91 21.67 -12.25 8.72
C VAL A 91 22.88 -11.44 9.16
N THR A 92 22.66 -10.23 9.69
CA THR A 92 23.72 -9.35 10.22
C THR A 92 24.53 -10.03 11.31
N GLU A 93 23.84 -10.68 12.26
CA GLU A 93 24.48 -11.37 13.36
C GLU A 93 25.28 -12.59 12.88
N CYS A 94 24.75 -13.38 11.95
CA CYS A 94 25.49 -14.48 11.33
C CYS A 94 26.73 -13.98 10.56
N LEU A 95 26.63 -12.86 9.85
CA LEU A 95 27.76 -12.24 9.15
C LEU A 95 28.85 -11.79 10.11
N ARG A 96 28.47 -11.10 11.20
CA ARG A 96 29.43 -10.67 12.23
C ARG A 96 30.17 -11.86 12.83
N ARG A 97 29.48 -12.96 13.12
CA ARG A 97 30.12 -14.19 13.61
C ARG A 97 31.00 -14.85 12.55
N ALA A 98 30.56 -14.89 11.30
CA ALA A 98 31.30 -15.51 10.19
C ALA A 98 32.60 -14.78 9.86
N MET A 99 32.62 -13.44 10.01
CA MET A 99 33.86 -12.65 9.92
C MET A 99 34.75 -12.82 11.15
N GLY A 100 34.21 -13.31 12.27
CA GLY A 100 34.92 -13.47 13.53
C GLY A 100 35.42 -12.14 14.11
N ASN A 101 36.46 -12.21 14.93
CA ASN A 101 37.20 -11.02 15.39
C ASN A 101 38.18 -10.51 14.32
N ASN A 102 37.91 -10.75 13.02
CA ASN A 102 38.76 -10.18 11.98
C ASN A 102 38.55 -8.67 11.98
N ASP A 103 39.52 -7.95 12.54
CA ASP A 103 39.46 -6.50 12.66
C ASP A 103 39.52 -5.80 11.30
N ASP A 104 39.83 -6.50 10.20
CA ASP A 104 39.97 -5.91 8.88
C ASP A 104 38.63 -5.56 8.22
N TYR A 105 37.52 -6.17 8.67
CA TYR A 105 36.20 -6.02 8.05
C TYR A 105 35.12 -5.59 9.03
N ARG A 106 34.11 -4.87 8.52
CA ARG A 106 32.93 -4.45 9.27
C ARG A 106 31.67 -4.65 8.45
N VAL A 107 30.62 -5.18 9.08
CA VAL A 107 29.26 -5.18 8.52
C VAL A 107 28.59 -3.85 8.84
N VAL A 108 28.19 -3.13 7.80
CA VAL A 108 27.44 -1.87 7.87
C VAL A 108 26.02 -2.13 7.34
N PRO A 109 24.99 -2.08 8.20
CA PRO A 109 23.62 -2.13 7.73
C PRO A 109 23.24 -0.83 7.03
N GLU A 110 22.36 -0.93 6.04
CA GLU A 110 21.72 0.22 5.37
C GLU A 110 22.73 1.24 4.80
N LEU A 111 23.75 0.75 4.09
CA LEU A 111 24.77 1.61 3.50
C LEU A 111 24.20 2.37 2.28
N ASP A 112 24.21 3.70 2.33
CA ASP A 112 23.92 4.56 1.18
C ASP A 112 25.08 4.55 0.18
N LEU A 113 24.84 4.09 -1.04
CA LEU A 113 25.83 4.00 -2.11
C LEU A 113 25.99 5.31 -2.90
N ALA A 114 25.41 6.43 -2.45
CA ALA A 114 25.52 7.72 -3.13
C ALA A 114 26.97 8.14 -3.39
N HIS A 115 27.85 7.90 -2.42
CA HIS A 115 29.28 8.21 -2.51
C HIS A 115 30.05 7.27 -3.46
N LEU A 116 29.43 6.18 -3.91
CA LEU A 116 29.97 5.23 -4.90
C LEU A 116 29.42 5.48 -6.31
N GLY A 117 28.61 6.52 -6.51
CA GLY A 117 27.99 6.82 -7.80
C GLY A 117 26.62 6.18 -8.00
N CYS A 118 25.99 5.68 -6.93
CA CYS A 118 24.63 5.14 -6.94
C CYS A 118 23.72 5.94 -6.00
N PRO A 119 23.42 7.22 -6.32
CA PRO A 119 22.64 8.08 -5.44
C PRO A 119 21.23 7.53 -5.21
N GLY A 120 20.78 7.53 -3.94
CA GLY A 120 19.44 7.05 -3.58
C GLY A 120 19.33 5.52 -3.50
N VAL A 121 20.45 4.79 -3.57
CA VAL A 121 20.48 3.34 -3.42
C VAL A 121 21.05 2.99 -2.05
N ILE A 122 20.20 2.49 -1.16
CA ILE A 122 20.57 2.06 0.20
C ILE A 122 20.46 0.54 0.25
N VAL A 123 21.57 -0.17 0.43
CA VAL A 123 21.63 -1.64 0.46
C VAL A 123 21.41 -2.17 1.87
N ASP A 124 20.77 -3.33 1.99
CA ASP A 124 20.42 -3.90 3.30
C ASP A 124 21.65 -4.08 4.19
N LEU A 125 22.71 -4.69 3.63
CA LEU A 125 23.95 -4.97 4.33
C LEU A 125 25.14 -4.78 3.39
N ALA A 126 26.22 -4.19 3.91
CA ALA A 126 27.49 -4.08 3.23
C ALA A 126 28.63 -4.57 4.13
N VAL A 127 29.59 -5.29 3.55
CA VAL A 127 30.87 -5.61 4.20
C VAL A 127 31.91 -4.64 3.66
N VAL A 128 32.57 -3.91 4.56
CA VAL A 128 33.57 -2.91 4.23
C VAL A 128 34.87 -3.13 4.99
N HIS A 129 36.00 -2.71 4.43
CA HIS A 129 37.29 -2.71 5.13
C HIS A 129 37.33 -1.67 6.26
N ARG A 130 37.84 -2.04 7.45
CA ARG A 130 37.84 -1.21 8.67
C ARG A 130 38.97 -0.17 8.71
N GLU A 131 40.16 -0.51 8.19
CA GLU A 131 41.37 0.34 8.30
C GLU A 131 41.25 1.69 7.58
N VAL A 132 40.30 1.81 6.65
CA VAL A 132 40.16 3.01 5.80
C VAL A 132 39.05 3.95 6.30
N ALA A 133 38.32 3.56 7.35
CA ALA A 133 37.26 4.38 7.95
C ALA A 133 37.79 5.61 8.71
N ASN A 134 39.10 5.68 8.97
CA ASN A 134 39.72 6.75 9.76
C ASN A 134 40.43 7.84 8.93
N GLY A 135 40.44 7.78 7.59
CA GLY A 135 41.03 8.86 6.79
C GLY A 135 40.98 8.69 5.27
N LEU A 136 40.26 9.61 4.60
CA LEU A 136 40.42 10.15 3.24
C LEU A 136 40.56 9.23 2.00
N ALA A 137 40.69 7.91 2.10
CA ALA A 137 40.68 7.06 0.91
C ALA A 137 39.24 6.86 0.38
N SER A 138 39.09 6.86 -0.94
CA SER A 138 37.78 6.80 -1.59
C SER A 138 37.05 5.50 -1.23
N TYR A 139 35.82 5.64 -0.74
CA TYR A 139 34.94 4.54 -0.33
C TYR A 139 34.78 3.42 -1.38
N GLN A 140 35.02 3.69 -2.67
CA GLN A 140 34.98 2.68 -3.73
C GLN A 140 36.00 1.54 -3.54
N GLN A 141 37.13 1.78 -2.86
CA GLN A 141 38.10 0.73 -2.55
C GLN A 141 37.76 -0.03 -1.26
N GLN A 142 36.73 0.40 -0.53
CA GLN A 142 36.39 -0.14 0.79
C GLN A 142 35.23 -1.13 0.75
N LEU A 143 34.35 -1.05 -0.25
CA LEU A 143 33.18 -1.92 -0.35
C LEU A 143 33.59 -3.29 -0.91
N VAL A 144 33.49 -4.31 -0.07
CA VAL A 144 33.94 -5.67 -0.40
C VAL A 144 32.80 -6.54 -0.87
N LEU A 145 31.62 -6.41 -0.25
CA LEU A 145 30.46 -7.23 -0.55
C LEU A 145 29.17 -6.48 -0.19
N ILE A 146 28.20 -6.49 -1.10
CA ILE A 146 26.81 -6.13 -0.83
C ILE A 146 26.02 -7.41 -0.59
N ILE A 147 25.20 -7.42 0.45
CA ILE A 147 24.26 -8.49 0.76
C ILE A 147 22.85 -7.90 0.76
N GLU A 148 22.00 -8.46 -0.11
CA GLU A 148 20.57 -8.14 -0.17
C GLU A 148 19.82 -9.26 0.56
N ALA A 149 19.20 -8.90 1.69
CA ALA A 149 18.47 -9.81 2.57
C ALA A 149 17.01 -9.88 2.13
N ASP A 150 16.77 -10.63 1.04
CA ASP A 150 15.48 -10.70 0.37
C ASP A 150 14.39 -11.32 1.28
N GLY A 151 13.64 -10.47 1.99
CA GLY A 151 12.48 -10.85 2.81
C GLY A 151 11.25 -11.32 2.02
N PRO A 152 10.16 -11.75 2.70
CA PRO A 152 8.95 -12.26 2.04
C PRO A 152 8.33 -11.30 1.01
N SER A 153 8.42 -9.99 1.24
CA SER A 153 7.91 -8.94 0.34
C SER A 153 8.65 -8.85 -0.99
N HIS A 154 9.84 -9.44 -1.09
CA HIS A 154 10.64 -9.46 -2.33
C HIS A 154 10.28 -10.64 -3.24
N TYR A 155 9.39 -11.53 -2.83
CA TYR A 155 8.96 -12.68 -3.63
C TYR A 155 7.52 -12.53 -4.12
N VAL A 156 7.31 -12.87 -5.39
CA VAL A 156 6.00 -13.09 -5.99
C VAL A 156 5.77 -14.60 -6.04
N ARG A 157 4.55 -15.02 -5.68
CA ARG A 157 4.16 -16.42 -5.78
C ARG A 157 3.89 -16.74 -7.25
N THR A 158 4.69 -17.62 -7.83
CA THR A 158 4.49 -18.16 -9.18
C THR A 158 3.91 -19.56 -9.10
N ILE A 159 2.87 -19.83 -9.90
CA ILE A 159 2.34 -21.17 -10.06
C ILE A 159 3.01 -21.77 -11.28
N GLY A 160 3.85 -22.78 -11.07
CA GLY A 160 4.37 -23.62 -12.17
C GLY A 160 3.30 -24.60 -12.65
N GLU A 161 3.45 -25.12 -13.87
CA GLU A 161 2.55 -26.14 -14.45
C GLU A 161 2.50 -27.43 -13.62
N GLU A 162 3.57 -27.74 -12.87
CA GLU A 162 3.67 -28.90 -11.99
C GLU A 162 3.41 -28.50 -10.53
N SER A 163 2.13 -28.44 -10.13
CA SER A 163 1.53 -28.56 -8.77
C SER A 163 2.19 -27.96 -7.50
N GLY A 164 3.34 -27.29 -7.60
CA GLY A 164 4.08 -26.66 -6.52
C GLY A 164 4.07 -25.14 -6.68
N THR A 165 3.75 -24.43 -5.60
CA THR A 165 3.89 -22.98 -5.61
C THR A 165 5.36 -22.61 -5.44
N SER A 166 5.97 -22.09 -6.50
CA SER A 166 7.32 -21.53 -6.45
C SER A 166 7.24 -20.06 -6.03
N HIS A 167 8.28 -19.59 -5.37
CA HIS A 167 8.45 -18.17 -5.09
C HIS A 167 9.55 -17.66 -6.01
N THR A 168 9.23 -16.69 -6.85
CA THR A 168 10.20 -16.00 -7.70
C THR A 168 10.41 -14.60 -7.18
N LEU A 169 11.61 -14.06 -7.36
CA LEU A 169 11.91 -12.69 -6.95
C LEU A 169 11.08 -11.71 -7.78
N CYS A 170 10.57 -10.68 -7.12
CA CYS A 170 9.85 -9.62 -7.80
C CYS A 170 10.79 -8.87 -8.74
N GLY A 171 10.25 -8.31 -9.83
CA GLY A 171 11.03 -7.60 -10.84
C GLY A 171 11.88 -6.47 -10.24
N LYS A 172 11.42 -5.81 -9.17
CA LYS A 172 12.16 -4.76 -8.45
C LYS A 172 13.47 -5.29 -7.86
N ALA A 173 13.41 -6.37 -7.07
CA ALA A 173 14.58 -6.95 -6.41
C ALA A 173 15.57 -7.54 -7.43
N LEU A 174 15.04 -8.20 -8.47
CA LEU A 174 15.86 -8.74 -9.56
C LEU A 174 16.60 -7.63 -10.34
N MET A 175 15.87 -6.59 -10.76
CA MET A 175 16.42 -5.48 -11.52
C MET A 175 17.51 -4.75 -10.74
N ARG A 176 17.26 -4.44 -9.46
CA ARG A 176 18.23 -3.78 -8.57
C ARG A 176 19.56 -4.54 -8.51
N ARG A 177 19.51 -5.85 -8.20
CA ARG A 177 20.70 -6.70 -8.06
C ARG A 177 21.46 -6.85 -9.36
N ASN A 178 20.75 -7.08 -10.47
CA ASN A 178 21.39 -7.20 -11.78
C ASN A 178 22.07 -5.88 -12.19
N SER A 179 21.45 -4.74 -11.88
CA SER A 179 22.03 -3.43 -12.16
C SER A 179 23.29 -3.19 -11.33
N LEU A 180 23.27 -3.48 -10.03
CA LEU A 180 24.46 -3.39 -9.17
C LEU A 180 25.59 -4.32 -9.64
N ARG A 181 25.29 -5.58 -10.00
CA ARG A 181 26.30 -6.52 -10.53
C ARG A 181 26.93 -6.02 -11.84
N ARG A 182 26.12 -5.44 -12.74
CA ARG A 182 26.61 -4.84 -13.99
C ARG A 182 27.49 -3.61 -13.78
N LEU A 183 27.21 -2.85 -12.72
CA LEU A 183 28.08 -1.75 -12.27
C LEU A 183 29.36 -2.23 -11.58
N GLY A 184 29.60 -3.54 -11.52
CA GLY A 184 30.81 -4.15 -10.98
C GLY A 184 30.75 -4.41 -9.48
N TYR A 185 29.61 -4.19 -8.81
CA TYR A 185 29.50 -4.46 -7.39
C TYR A 185 29.35 -5.97 -7.13
N PRO A 186 30.09 -6.53 -6.15
CA PRO A 186 29.87 -7.89 -5.67
C PRO A 186 28.58 -7.93 -4.85
N VAL A 187 27.53 -8.56 -5.39
CA VAL A 187 26.20 -8.64 -4.75
C VAL A 187 25.79 -10.09 -4.54
N GLU A 188 25.55 -10.44 -3.28
CA GLU A 188 25.01 -11.73 -2.86
C GLU A 188 23.58 -11.63 -2.36
N GLU A 189 22.78 -12.65 -2.67
CA GLU A 189 21.41 -12.80 -2.18
C GLU A 189 21.40 -13.75 -0.98
N ILE A 190 20.71 -13.35 0.09
CA ILE A 190 20.29 -14.28 1.13
C ILE A 190 18.77 -14.37 1.11
N SER A 191 18.26 -15.44 0.49
CA SER A 191 16.82 -15.65 0.31
C SER A 191 16.13 -16.02 1.63
N PHE A 192 15.06 -15.32 1.99
CA PHE A 192 14.22 -15.71 3.13
C PHE A 192 13.65 -17.13 2.99
N THR A 193 13.29 -17.54 1.77
CA THR A 193 12.68 -18.86 1.52
C THR A 193 13.66 -20.00 1.79
N HIS A 194 14.94 -19.79 1.45
CA HIS A 194 16.02 -20.71 1.77
C HIS A 194 16.37 -20.63 3.27
N TRP A 195 16.57 -19.42 3.79
CA TRP A 195 16.95 -19.15 5.18
C TRP A 195 16.02 -19.81 6.20
N LYS A 196 14.70 -19.75 5.95
CA LYS A 196 13.69 -20.34 6.84
C LYS A 196 13.81 -21.86 6.95
N ARG A 197 14.34 -22.54 5.93
CA ARG A 197 14.54 -24.00 5.91
C ARG A 197 15.80 -24.44 6.63
N LEU A 198 16.75 -23.53 6.83
CA LEU A 198 17.98 -23.79 7.55
C LEU A 198 17.73 -23.66 9.06
N ASP A 199 18.28 -24.59 9.84
CA ASP A 199 18.41 -24.44 11.29
C ASP A 199 19.48 -23.40 11.64
N ARG A 200 19.67 -23.13 12.93
CA ARG A 200 20.61 -22.09 13.40
C ARG A 200 22.07 -22.35 12.99
N ASN A 201 22.54 -23.59 13.04
CA ASN A 201 23.93 -23.92 12.69
C ASN A 201 24.10 -23.90 11.16
N SER A 202 23.15 -24.46 10.43
CA SER A 202 23.12 -24.45 8.97
C SER A 202 23.09 -23.02 8.39
N ARG A 203 22.41 -22.07 9.05
CA ARG A 203 22.45 -20.64 8.68
C ARG A 203 23.84 -20.03 8.84
N GLN A 204 24.52 -20.37 9.92
CA GLN A 204 25.88 -19.89 10.19
C GLN A 204 26.85 -20.43 9.13
N GLU A 205 26.82 -21.73 8.86
CA GLU A 205 27.63 -22.39 7.82
C GLU A 205 27.36 -21.81 6.43
N TYR A 206 26.09 -21.56 6.11
CA TYR A 206 25.69 -20.94 4.86
C TYR A 206 26.32 -19.54 4.69
N VAL A 207 26.22 -18.68 5.72
CA VAL A 207 26.83 -17.34 5.67
C VAL A 207 28.36 -17.41 5.63
N GLU A 208 28.97 -18.31 6.38
CA GLU A 208 30.41 -18.55 6.32
C GLU A 208 30.87 -18.99 4.93
N SER A 209 30.08 -19.81 4.23
CA SER A 209 30.41 -20.22 2.86
C SER A 209 30.42 -19.03 1.90
N ILE A 210 29.49 -18.08 2.05
CA ILE A 210 29.45 -16.84 1.26
C ILE A 210 30.68 -15.97 1.55
N VAL A 211 30.97 -15.75 2.85
CA VAL A 211 32.12 -14.97 3.30
C VAL A 211 33.43 -15.57 2.79
N LYS A 212 33.63 -16.88 2.96
CA LYS A 212 34.82 -17.61 2.47
C LYS A 212 34.95 -17.51 0.95
N ALA A 213 33.85 -17.68 0.20
CA ALA A 213 33.86 -17.63 -1.25
C ALA A 213 34.19 -16.24 -1.81
N ARG A 214 33.86 -15.16 -1.08
CA ARG A 214 34.01 -13.78 -1.57
C ARG A 214 35.21 -13.03 -0.99
N LEU A 215 35.58 -13.25 0.26
CA LEU A 215 36.70 -12.55 0.90
C LEU A 215 38.06 -13.23 0.65
N LEU A 216 38.15 -14.57 0.72
CA LEU A 216 39.43 -15.28 0.60
C LEU A 216 40.12 -15.13 -0.77
N PRO A 217 39.41 -15.09 -1.92
CA PRO A 217 40.07 -14.86 -3.20
C PRO A 217 40.68 -13.45 -3.31
N GLN A 218 40.09 -12.45 -2.66
CA GLN A 218 40.61 -11.08 -2.69
C GLN A 218 41.88 -10.92 -1.87
N GLU A 219 42.02 -11.60 -0.74
CA GLU A 219 43.27 -11.62 0.03
C GLU A 219 44.42 -12.22 -0.78
N LYS A 220 44.18 -13.31 -1.52
CA LYS A 220 45.22 -13.89 -2.41
C LYS A 220 45.57 -12.97 -3.59
N PHE A 221 44.59 -12.22 -4.09
CA PHE A 221 44.81 -11.23 -5.15
C PHE A 221 45.56 -10.00 -4.65
N LEU A 222 45.23 -9.49 -3.46
CA LEU A 222 45.92 -8.37 -2.84
C LEU A 222 47.33 -8.77 -2.38
N GLN A 223 47.51 -9.98 -1.85
CA GLN A 223 48.83 -10.52 -1.50
C GLN A 223 49.71 -10.72 -2.75
N SER A 224 49.17 -11.19 -3.88
CA SER A 224 49.96 -11.30 -5.11
C SER A 224 50.31 -9.92 -5.71
N MET A 225 49.42 -8.93 -5.58
CA MET A 225 49.67 -7.53 -5.93
C MET A 225 50.71 -6.86 -5.02
N GLN A 226 50.72 -7.16 -3.72
CA GLN A 226 51.71 -6.65 -2.77
C GLN A 226 53.08 -7.34 -2.93
N GLN A 227 53.10 -8.65 -3.23
CA GLN A 227 54.34 -9.37 -3.52
C GLN A 227 55.03 -8.88 -4.80
N GLN A 228 54.29 -8.28 -5.75
CA GLN A 228 54.88 -7.62 -6.92
C GLN A 228 55.42 -6.19 -6.64
N LYS A 229 55.20 -5.61 -5.45
CA LYS A 229 55.59 -4.22 -5.13
C LYS A 229 56.78 -4.06 -4.16
N PHE A 230 57.42 -5.12 -3.70
CA PHE A 230 58.63 -5.02 -2.86
C PHE A 230 59.93 -5.18 -3.67
N LEU A 231 60.40 -4.07 -4.25
CA LEU A 231 61.84 -3.75 -4.31
C LEU A 231 62.09 -2.66 -3.24
N PRO A 232 63.04 -2.83 -2.32
CA PRO A 232 63.14 -1.98 -1.14
C PRO A 232 63.87 -0.67 -1.45
N VAL A 233 63.28 0.46 -1.04
CA VAL A 233 64.02 1.69 -0.75
C VAL A 233 63.80 1.99 0.74
N ALA A 234 64.92 2.11 1.47
CA ALA A 234 64.98 2.26 2.91
C ALA A 234 64.77 3.72 3.37
N SER A 235 64.06 3.89 4.49
CA SER A 235 64.26 4.89 5.58
C SER A 235 62.99 4.92 6.44
N SER A 236 62.99 4.47 7.70
CA SER A 236 63.50 5.07 8.96
C SER A 236 62.31 5.49 9.84
N PRO A 237 62.15 4.99 11.10
CA PRO A 237 60.97 5.25 11.92
C PRO A 237 61.22 6.36 12.96
N SER A 238 60.16 7.06 13.35
CA SER A 238 60.15 7.84 14.60
C SER A 238 58.80 7.66 15.29
N SER A 239 58.88 7.28 16.57
CA SER A 239 57.77 7.11 17.50
C SER A 239 57.76 8.24 18.54
N MET A 240 56.61 8.39 19.22
CA MET A 240 56.37 8.83 20.62
C MET A 240 55.04 9.62 20.69
N LEU A 241 53.97 9.11 21.31
CA LEU A 241 53.59 9.02 22.75
C LEU A 241 52.88 10.28 23.31
N LEU A 242 51.70 10.06 23.94
CA LEU A 242 50.96 10.80 25.00
C LEU A 242 49.43 10.63 24.76
N SER A 243 48.49 10.44 25.69
CA SER A 243 48.42 10.43 27.16
C SER A 243 47.07 9.79 27.60
N LEU A 244 46.96 9.30 28.83
CA LEU A 244 45.77 8.68 29.46
C LEU A 244 45.21 9.55 30.59
N VAL A 245 43.89 9.72 30.66
CA VAL A 245 43.11 10.14 31.86
C VAL A 245 41.77 9.41 31.86
N PRO A 246 41.30 8.80 32.98
CA PRO A 246 39.95 8.24 33.07
C PRO A 246 39.00 9.13 33.89
N SER A 247 37.74 9.26 33.44
CA SER A 247 36.64 9.87 34.19
C SER A 247 35.57 8.83 34.56
N ALA A 248 35.15 8.84 35.82
CA ALA A 248 34.13 7.98 36.40
C ALA A 248 32.69 8.45 36.11
N SER A 249 31.75 7.50 35.94
CA SER A 249 30.32 7.73 36.16
C SER A 249 29.56 6.42 36.48
N SER A 250 29.15 6.22 37.73
CA SER A 250 28.17 5.18 38.12
C SER A 250 27.11 5.76 39.06
N SER A 251 25.90 5.99 38.56
CA SER A 251 24.74 6.36 39.39
C SER A 251 23.37 5.96 38.79
N ARG A 252 23.30 5.58 37.49
CA ARG A 252 22.03 5.24 36.83
C ARG A 252 21.45 3.86 37.17
N ASN A 253 22.27 2.90 37.64
CA ASN A 253 21.81 1.52 37.84
C ASN A 253 21.08 1.29 39.18
N ALA A 254 21.27 2.16 40.18
CA ALA A 254 20.59 2.01 41.48
C ALA A 254 19.10 2.36 41.41
N LEU A 255 18.73 3.35 40.58
CA LEU A 255 17.34 3.83 40.46
C LEU A 255 16.44 2.83 39.70
N LEU A 256 17.00 2.13 38.71
CA LEU A 256 16.29 1.12 37.92
C LEU A 256 16.04 -0.17 38.70
N SER A 257 16.92 -0.53 39.64
CA SER A 257 16.72 -1.68 40.53
C SER A 257 15.66 -1.42 41.60
N ALA A 258 15.54 -0.20 42.10
CA ALA A 258 14.50 0.18 43.07
C ALA A 258 13.08 0.15 42.46
N MET A 259 12.94 0.57 41.18
CA MET A 259 11.65 0.51 40.49
C MET A 259 11.21 -0.92 40.14
N ARG A 260 12.15 -1.83 39.86
CA ARG A 260 11.84 -3.24 39.61
C ARG A 260 11.34 -3.98 40.86
N LEU A 261 11.87 -3.64 42.03
CA LEU A 261 11.44 -4.26 43.29
C LEU A 261 10.02 -3.86 43.71
N LEU A 262 9.59 -2.62 43.41
CA LEU A 262 8.23 -2.14 43.69
C LEU A 262 7.18 -2.80 42.78
N SER A 263 7.48 -3.08 41.51
CA SER A 263 6.55 -3.80 40.62
C SER A 263 6.33 -5.27 41.01
N THR A 264 7.31 -5.93 41.63
CA THR A 264 7.18 -7.33 42.08
C THR A 264 6.41 -7.48 43.40
N ALA A 265 6.35 -6.44 44.25
CA ALA A 265 5.65 -6.51 45.54
C ALA A 265 4.12 -6.43 45.41
N VAL A 266 3.61 -5.80 44.36
CA VAL A 266 2.16 -5.61 44.15
C VAL A 266 1.47 -6.84 43.53
N ALA A 267 2.24 -7.78 42.97
CA ALA A 267 1.70 -8.95 42.23
C ALA A 267 1.28 -10.15 43.12
N ARG A 268 1.22 -10.04 44.45
CA ARG A 268 1.03 -11.19 45.37
C ARG A 268 -0.21 -11.18 46.28
N GLN A 269 -1.24 -10.39 45.99
CA GLN A 269 -2.54 -10.52 46.70
C GLN A 269 -3.68 -10.81 45.73
N PRO A 270 -4.23 -12.04 45.71
CA PRO A 270 -5.21 -12.44 44.70
C PRO A 270 -6.65 -11.94 44.94
N ASN A 271 -6.96 -11.21 46.03
CA ASN A 271 -8.35 -10.80 46.36
C ASN A 271 -8.52 -9.35 46.86
N TYR A 272 -7.58 -8.44 46.59
CA TYR A 272 -7.76 -7.02 46.90
C TYR A 272 -7.84 -6.22 45.58
N ARG A 273 -9.05 -5.85 45.15
CA ARG A 273 -9.25 -4.79 44.16
C ARG A 273 -9.59 -3.50 44.92
N PRO A 274 -8.61 -2.67 45.30
CA PRO A 274 -8.94 -1.33 45.77
C PRO A 274 -9.59 -0.59 44.60
N SER A 275 -10.74 0.04 44.83
CA SER A 275 -11.34 0.98 43.87
C SER A 275 -10.38 2.18 43.76
N MET A 276 -9.35 2.05 42.93
CA MET A 276 -8.36 3.11 42.68
C MET A 276 -8.91 4.19 41.73
N ALA A 277 -10.04 3.95 41.08
CA ALA A 277 -10.56 4.85 40.06
C ALA A 277 -11.32 6.06 40.64
N ALA A 278 -11.78 6.00 41.90
CA ALA A 278 -12.38 7.13 42.61
C ALA A 278 -11.37 8.28 42.87
N ASP A 279 -10.09 7.97 43.09
CA ASP A 279 -9.05 8.95 43.46
C ASP A 279 -8.30 9.56 42.25
N LEU A 280 -8.64 9.15 41.02
CA LEU A 280 -7.96 9.67 39.83
C LEU A 280 -8.40 11.12 39.55
N PRO A 281 -7.46 12.05 39.26
CA PRO A 281 -7.78 13.45 38.96
C PRO A 281 -8.80 13.59 37.81
N ARG A 282 -9.67 14.60 37.88
CA ARG A 282 -10.56 14.97 36.76
C ARG A 282 -9.71 15.21 35.51
N GLY A 283 -10.06 14.55 34.41
CA GLY A 283 -9.35 14.68 33.13
C GLY A 283 -8.20 13.69 32.91
N TYR A 284 -7.99 12.75 33.83
CA TYR A 284 -7.01 11.68 33.64
C TYR A 284 -7.34 10.80 32.42
N GLU A 285 -8.63 10.54 32.15
CA GLU A 285 -9.11 9.83 30.97
C GLU A 285 -8.68 10.49 29.66
N TYR A 286 -8.67 11.82 29.58
CA TYR A 286 -8.16 12.55 28.41
C TYR A 286 -6.66 12.39 28.21
N THR A 287 -5.91 12.24 29.31
CA THR A 287 -4.47 12.00 29.23
C THR A 287 -4.19 10.61 28.66
N ILE A 288 -4.92 9.60 29.11
CA ILE A 288 -4.81 8.23 28.59
C ILE A 288 -5.27 8.18 27.14
N GLN A 289 -6.38 8.83 26.82
CA GLN A 289 -6.88 8.95 25.45
C GLN A 289 -5.82 9.58 24.54
N LYS A 290 -5.23 10.73 24.90
CA LYS A 290 -4.16 11.36 24.11
C LYS A 290 -2.97 10.43 23.90
N LYS A 291 -2.61 9.64 24.92
CA LYS A 291 -1.55 8.62 24.79
C LYS A 291 -1.96 7.50 23.84
N LEU A 292 -3.19 7.00 23.93
CA LEU A 292 -3.74 6.01 22.99
C LEU A 292 -3.70 6.54 21.55
N VAL A 293 -4.22 7.74 21.31
CA VAL A 293 -4.20 8.39 19.97
C VAL A 293 -2.78 8.52 19.44
N LYS A 294 -1.85 9.02 20.27
CA LYS A 294 -0.44 9.16 19.90
C LYS A 294 0.19 7.80 19.58
N SER A 295 -0.18 6.76 20.33
CA SER A 295 0.32 5.41 20.12
C SER A 295 -0.22 4.77 18.84
N LEU A 296 -1.52 4.92 18.56
CA LEU A 296 -2.15 4.42 17.33
C LEU A 296 -1.52 5.06 16.08
N ARG A 297 -1.32 6.38 16.11
CA ARG A 297 -0.74 7.13 14.98
C ARG A 297 0.74 6.84 14.72
N ARG A 298 1.48 6.31 15.69
CA ARG A 298 2.91 5.97 15.55
C ARG A 298 3.16 4.63 14.85
N GLY A 299 2.20 3.70 14.87
CA GLY A 299 2.23 2.48 14.05
C GLY A 299 3.29 1.39 14.36
N GLY A 300 4.29 1.63 15.21
CA GLY A 300 5.31 0.61 15.55
C GLY A 300 4.88 -0.39 16.63
N ASP A 301 5.46 -1.60 16.66
CA ASP A 301 5.05 -2.72 17.53
C ASP A 301 5.03 -2.37 19.03
N GLU A 302 6.04 -1.68 19.55
CA GLU A 302 6.05 -1.19 20.95
C GLU A 302 4.93 -0.17 21.22
N SER A 303 4.60 0.63 20.21
CA SER A 303 3.51 1.61 20.26
C SER A 303 2.16 0.92 20.25
N LEU A 304 2.00 -0.18 19.51
CA LEU A 304 0.78 -0.99 19.48
C LEU A 304 0.58 -1.78 20.79
N LEU A 305 1.66 -2.30 21.40
CA LEU A 305 1.61 -2.88 22.74
C LEU A 305 1.16 -1.85 23.79
N SER A 306 1.69 -0.63 23.69
CA SER A 306 1.26 0.49 24.54
C SER A 306 -0.20 0.86 24.30
N ALA A 307 -0.65 0.92 23.04
CA ALA A 307 -2.05 1.18 22.68
C ALA A 307 -3.00 0.12 23.26
N ARG A 308 -2.63 -1.17 23.22
CA ARG A 308 -3.39 -2.25 23.87
C ARG A 308 -3.54 -2.02 25.38
N GLY A 309 -2.44 -1.63 26.05
CA GLY A 309 -2.44 -1.28 27.47
C GLY A 309 -3.38 -0.11 27.78
N PHE A 310 -3.36 0.94 26.94
CA PHE A 310 -4.27 2.09 27.11
C PHE A 310 -5.73 1.73 26.87
N CYS A 311 -6.05 0.84 25.93
CA CYS A 311 -7.42 0.34 25.74
C CYS A 311 -7.93 -0.33 27.03
N ARG A 312 -7.16 -1.26 27.62
CA ARG A 312 -7.53 -1.93 28.88
C ARG A 312 -7.72 -0.95 30.02
N HIS A 313 -6.82 0.02 30.13
CA HIS A 313 -6.89 1.02 31.19
C HIS A 313 -8.12 1.94 31.04
N LEU A 314 -8.49 2.31 29.81
CA LEU A 314 -9.74 3.03 29.56
C LEU A 314 -10.98 2.17 29.86
N THR A 315 -10.95 0.87 29.56
CA THR A 315 -12.03 -0.07 29.90
C THR A 315 -12.28 -0.12 31.41
N GLU A 316 -11.25 0.00 32.24
CA GLU A 316 -11.37 -0.01 33.70
C GLU A 316 -11.87 1.31 34.27
N ILE A 317 -11.41 2.45 33.73
CA ILE A 317 -11.70 3.77 34.30
C ILE A 317 -13.04 4.33 33.83
N LEU A 318 -13.40 4.09 32.57
CA LEU A 318 -14.59 4.69 31.99
C LEU A 318 -15.90 4.29 32.70
N PRO A 319 -16.14 3.06 33.18
CA PRO A 319 -17.41 2.74 33.86
C PRO A 319 -17.72 3.63 35.07
N GLU A 320 -16.71 4.15 35.76
CA GLU A 320 -16.87 5.00 36.97
C GLU A 320 -17.00 6.50 36.66
N ARG A 321 -16.84 6.91 35.40
CA ARG A 321 -16.88 8.31 34.98
C ARG A 321 -18.26 8.68 34.41
N PRO A 322 -18.68 9.96 34.47
CA PRO A 322 -19.90 10.39 33.77
C PRO A 322 -19.80 10.14 32.25
N PRO A 323 -20.95 9.90 31.57
CA PRO A 323 -20.98 9.74 30.12
C PRO A 323 -20.45 11.00 29.43
N ASN A 324 -19.54 10.80 28.49
CA ASN A 324 -18.89 11.86 27.73
C ASN A 324 -18.81 11.43 26.27
N ILE A 325 -19.81 11.85 25.51
CA ILE A 325 -19.98 11.37 24.15
C ILE A 325 -18.96 11.95 23.16
N ARG A 326 -18.33 13.09 23.50
CA ARG A 326 -17.20 13.63 22.74
C ARG A 326 -16.01 12.66 22.81
N LEU A 327 -15.75 12.10 24.00
CA LEU A 327 -14.72 11.09 24.20
C LEU A 327 -15.03 9.81 23.43
N VAL A 328 -16.28 9.36 23.44
CA VAL A 328 -16.74 8.20 22.65
C VAL A 328 -16.46 8.41 21.17
N ARG A 329 -16.84 9.56 20.62
CA ARG A 329 -16.59 9.93 19.22
C ARG A 329 -15.10 9.91 18.87
N GLU A 330 -14.27 10.54 19.68
CA GLU A 330 -12.83 10.63 19.43
C GLU A 330 -12.16 9.24 19.51
N LEU A 331 -12.53 8.40 20.48
CA LEU A 331 -12.00 7.04 20.61
C LEU A 331 -12.43 6.13 19.46
N LEU A 332 -13.73 6.11 19.12
CA LEU A 332 -14.24 5.33 18.00
C LEU A 332 -13.63 5.78 16.67
N GLY A 333 -13.48 7.09 16.48
CA GLY A 333 -12.83 7.65 15.31
C GLY A 333 -11.41 7.13 15.14
N GLU A 334 -10.58 7.18 16.18
CA GLU A 334 -9.17 6.75 16.09
C GLU A 334 -9.05 5.23 15.89
N LEU A 335 -9.88 4.43 16.56
CA LEU A 335 -9.95 2.98 16.34
C LEU A 335 -10.36 2.65 14.89
N ALA A 336 -11.37 3.35 14.36
CA ALA A 336 -11.87 3.14 12.99
C ALA A 336 -10.85 3.51 11.89
N HIS A 337 -9.84 4.32 12.21
CA HIS A 337 -8.73 4.62 11.29
C HIS A 337 -7.54 3.65 11.44
N SER A 338 -7.60 2.71 12.37
CA SER A 338 -6.51 1.76 12.67
C SER A 338 -6.98 0.29 12.61
N PRO A 339 -7.47 -0.20 11.45
CA PRO A 339 -8.07 -1.54 11.35
C PRO A 339 -7.11 -2.69 11.68
N GLU A 340 -5.82 -2.55 11.33
CA GLU A 340 -4.81 -3.56 11.65
C GLU A 340 -4.59 -3.71 13.16
N PHE A 341 -4.58 -2.59 13.90
CA PHE A 341 -4.51 -2.61 15.36
C PHE A 341 -5.73 -3.29 15.97
N VAL A 342 -6.94 -2.94 15.48
CA VAL A 342 -8.20 -3.52 15.94
C VAL A 342 -8.20 -5.04 15.74
N LYS A 343 -7.75 -5.51 14.58
CA LYS A 343 -7.63 -6.94 14.28
C LYS A 343 -6.63 -7.66 15.18
N ALA A 344 -5.46 -7.05 15.42
CA ALA A 344 -4.41 -7.64 16.25
C ALA A 344 -4.71 -7.63 17.76
N ASN A 345 -5.57 -6.71 18.23
CA ASN A 345 -5.82 -6.48 19.66
C ASN A 345 -7.31 -6.57 20.01
N ARG A 346 -8.01 -7.50 19.36
CA ARG A 346 -9.47 -7.63 19.43
C ARG A 346 -9.98 -7.76 20.86
N ASP A 347 -9.29 -8.47 21.74
CA ASP A 347 -9.66 -8.61 23.16
C ASP A 347 -9.74 -7.26 23.90
N ALA A 348 -8.73 -6.41 23.74
CA ALA A 348 -8.67 -5.13 24.42
C ALA A 348 -9.63 -4.11 23.79
N VAL A 349 -9.78 -4.14 22.47
CA VAL A 349 -10.70 -3.27 21.74
C VAL A 349 -12.14 -3.63 22.04
N ASP A 350 -12.51 -4.91 22.06
CA ASP A 350 -13.87 -5.35 22.39
C ASP A 350 -14.27 -4.93 23.81
N GLY A 351 -13.34 -5.02 24.78
CA GLY A 351 -13.55 -4.52 26.14
C GLY A 351 -13.83 -3.02 26.18
N LEU A 352 -13.02 -2.21 25.48
CA LEU A 352 -13.23 -0.76 25.42
C LEU A 352 -14.55 -0.43 24.71
N CYS A 353 -14.82 -1.09 23.59
CA CYS A 353 -16.05 -0.98 22.82
C CYS A 353 -17.29 -1.27 23.69
N ALA A 354 -17.27 -2.32 24.52
CA ALA A 354 -18.39 -2.62 25.42
C ALA A 354 -18.71 -1.46 26.37
N VAL A 355 -17.69 -0.78 26.89
CA VAL A 355 -17.87 0.39 27.77
C VAL A 355 -18.34 1.62 27.00
N LEU A 356 -17.82 1.85 25.80
CA LEU A 356 -18.25 2.96 24.94
C LEU A 356 -19.70 2.80 24.50
N ARG A 357 -20.14 1.56 24.24
CA ARG A 357 -21.51 1.21 23.89
C ARG A 357 -22.51 1.67 24.97
N GLY A 358 -22.24 1.36 26.23
CA GLY A 358 -23.09 1.76 27.37
C GLY A 358 -23.15 3.27 27.64
N ARG A 359 -22.41 4.09 26.88
CA ARG A 359 -22.40 5.55 26.96
C ARG A 359 -23.16 6.21 25.81
N ILE A 360 -23.76 5.42 24.92
CA ILE A 360 -24.64 5.89 23.85
C ILE A 360 -26.08 5.63 24.29
N ASP A 361 -26.72 6.66 24.80
CA ASP A 361 -28.08 6.65 25.32
C ASP A 361 -28.85 7.93 24.90
N GLU A 362 -30.15 8.00 25.16
CA GLU A 362 -30.96 9.14 24.74
C GLU A 362 -30.48 10.47 25.33
N ASP A 363 -30.07 10.45 26.61
CA ASP A 363 -29.61 11.62 27.34
C ASP A 363 -28.31 12.17 26.77
N SER A 364 -27.34 11.31 26.46
CA SER A 364 -26.06 11.70 25.87
C SER A 364 -26.22 12.19 24.44
N LEU A 365 -27.05 11.54 23.62
CA LEU A 365 -27.32 11.93 22.24
C LEU A 365 -28.00 13.31 22.15
N SER A 366 -28.88 13.62 23.11
CA SER A 366 -29.62 14.89 23.17
C SER A 366 -28.76 16.16 23.19
N ARG A 367 -27.47 16.03 23.53
CA ARG A 367 -26.52 17.14 23.71
C ARG A 367 -25.58 17.34 22.53
N ILE A 368 -25.79 16.62 21.43
CA ILE A 368 -24.82 16.50 20.33
C ILE A 368 -25.41 17.02 19.02
N GLN A 369 -24.56 17.67 18.23
CA GLN A 369 -24.91 18.11 16.89
C GLN A 369 -24.90 16.94 15.89
N GLY A 370 -25.76 17.00 14.87
CA GLY A 370 -25.89 15.95 13.87
C GLY A 370 -24.57 15.54 13.18
N ARG A 371 -23.60 16.46 13.01
CA ARG A 371 -22.27 16.13 12.46
C ARG A 371 -21.53 15.08 13.30
N ALA A 372 -21.50 15.28 14.63
CA ALA A 372 -20.81 14.36 15.53
C ALA A 372 -21.52 13.00 15.62
N LEU A 373 -22.85 12.98 15.51
CA LEU A 373 -23.62 11.73 15.38
C LEU A 373 -23.26 10.95 14.12
N GLY A 374 -23.11 11.63 12.98
CA GLY A 374 -22.62 11.02 11.75
C GLY A 374 -21.23 10.41 11.92
N GLU A 375 -20.29 11.14 12.55
CA GLU A 375 -18.94 10.65 12.83
C GLU A 375 -18.94 9.38 13.71
N ILE A 376 -19.80 9.33 14.74
CA ILE A 376 -19.98 8.14 15.60
C ILE A 376 -20.52 6.97 14.78
N ALA A 377 -21.64 7.14 14.08
CA ALA A 377 -22.27 6.08 13.28
C ALA A 377 -21.33 5.51 12.21
N GLN A 378 -20.58 6.37 11.52
CA GLN A 378 -19.59 5.95 10.55
C GLN A 378 -18.48 5.10 11.19
N SER A 379 -17.99 5.53 12.36
CA SER A 379 -16.92 4.83 13.07
C SER A 379 -17.36 3.43 13.51
N ILE A 380 -18.60 3.31 14.03
CA ILE A 380 -19.20 2.01 14.38
C ILE A 380 -19.28 1.11 13.13
N GLY A 381 -19.79 1.64 12.01
CA GLY A 381 -19.90 0.87 10.76
C GLY A 381 -18.56 0.46 10.14
N ARG A 382 -17.46 1.20 10.39
CA ARG A 382 -16.10 0.85 9.94
C ARG A 382 -15.46 -0.23 10.81
N LEU A 383 -15.77 -0.24 12.10
CA LEU A 383 -15.30 -1.24 13.04
C LEU A 383 -16.06 -2.58 12.92
N GLU A 384 -17.13 -2.61 12.11
CA GLU A 384 -17.98 -3.79 11.89
C GLU A 384 -18.53 -4.37 13.21
N LEU A 385 -18.83 -3.47 14.15
CA LEU A 385 -19.36 -3.85 15.46
C LEU A 385 -20.85 -4.19 15.36
N PRO A 386 -21.34 -5.20 16.09
CA PRO A 386 -22.76 -5.57 16.13
C PRO A 386 -23.57 -4.63 17.05
N TRP A 387 -23.45 -3.32 16.82
CA TRP A 387 -24.09 -2.26 17.61
C TRP A 387 -25.39 -1.79 16.96
N THR A 388 -26.22 -2.75 16.56
CA THR A 388 -27.48 -2.50 15.86
C THR A 388 -28.37 -1.57 16.67
N ALA A 389 -28.53 -1.83 17.98
CA ALA A 389 -29.39 -1.02 18.86
C ALA A 389 -28.93 0.45 18.95
N GLU A 390 -27.64 0.68 19.12
CA GLU A 390 -27.06 2.02 19.28
C GLU A 390 -27.14 2.82 17.97
N VAL A 391 -26.90 2.15 16.84
CA VAL A 391 -27.00 2.78 15.53
C VAL A 391 -28.46 3.07 15.16
N THR A 392 -29.40 2.18 15.50
CA THR A 392 -30.85 2.45 15.38
C THR A 392 -31.27 3.63 16.28
N LEU A 393 -30.74 3.71 17.50
CA LEU A 393 -30.99 4.86 18.40
C LEU A 393 -30.48 6.18 17.80
N ILE A 394 -29.26 6.19 17.24
CA ILE A 394 -28.71 7.35 16.53
C ILE A 394 -29.59 7.72 15.32
N ALA A 395 -30.03 6.73 14.53
CA ALA A 395 -30.87 6.95 13.36
C ALA A 395 -32.20 7.60 13.73
N ARG A 396 -32.89 7.06 14.74
CA ARG A 396 -34.14 7.63 15.30
C ARG A 396 -33.93 9.04 15.83
N HIS A 397 -32.87 9.27 16.60
CA HIS A 397 -32.55 10.61 17.10
C HIS A 397 -32.34 11.63 15.97
N CYS A 398 -31.64 11.22 14.90
CA CYS A 398 -31.43 12.06 13.73
C CYS A 398 -32.72 12.30 12.93
N GLN A 399 -33.59 11.30 12.82
CA GLN A 399 -34.86 11.38 12.10
C GLN A 399 -35.91 12.19 12.87
N ASP A 400 -36.18 11.83 14.12
CA ASP A 400 -37.35 12.30 14.88
C ASP A 400 -37.10 13.64 15.56
N ARG A 401 -35.86 13.89 16.01
CA ARG A 401 -35.54 15.06 16.84
C ARG A 401 -34.77 16.14 16.09
N LEU A 402 -33.69 15.76 15.40
CA LEU A 402 -32.88 16.73 14.64
C LEU A 402 -33.51 17.05 13.28
N GLY A 403 -34.17 16.05 12.67
CA GLY A 403 -34.57 16.09 11.27
C GLY A 403 -33.38 15.91 10.33
N LEU A 404 -33.45 14.93 9.43
CA LEU A 404 -32.36 14.67 8.47
C LEU A 404 -32.04 15.90 7.61
N GLU A 405 -33.05 16.72 7.32
CA GLU A 405 -32.92 17.91 6.48
C GLU A 405 -32.06 19.03 7.08
N SER A 406 -32.02 19.13 8.41
CA SER A 406 -31.23 20.15 9.12
C SER A 406 -29.74 19.79 9.20
N MET A 407 -29.41 18.52 8.92
CA MET A 407 -28.05 18.01 8.98
C MET A 407 -27.28 18.27 7.68
N PRO A 408 -25.94 18.40 7.72
CA PRO A 408 -25.13 18.39 6.50
C PRO A 408 -25.25 17.06 5.76
N ALA A 409 -25.24 17.08 4.42
CA ALA A 409 -25.37 15.86 3.60
C ALA A 409 -24.32 14.79 3.96
N ALA A 410 -23.08 15.19 4.26
CA ALA A 410 -22.03 14.28 4.68
C ALA A 410 -22.35 13.57 6.02
N ALA A 411 -22.98 14.27 6.96
CA ALA A 411 -23.39 13.69 8.24
C ALA A 411 -24.50 12.65 8.05
N VAL A 412 -25.51 12.99 7.23
CA VAL A 412 -26.62 12.06 6.89
C VAL A 412 -26.09 10.81 6.19
N ALA A 413 -25.19 10.96 5.20
CA ALA A 413 -24.55 9.82 4.54
C ALA A 413 -23.77 8.92 5.51
N ASN A 414 -23.08 9.53 6.48
CA ASN A 414 -22.33 8.80 7.51
C ASN A 414 -23.24 8.02 8.47
N VAL A 415 -24.40 8.60 8.86
CA VAL A 415 -25.42 7.87 9.63
C VAL A 415 -25.94 6.69 8.81
N ALA A 416 -26.33 6.93 7.55
CA ALA A 416 -26.80 5.87 6.65
C ALA A 416 -25.78 4.73 6.51
N TYR A 417 -24.48 5.06 6.42
CA TYR A 417 -23.41 4.06 6.36
C TYR A 417 -23.35 3.20 7.61
N GLY A 418 -23.42 3.81 8.80
CA GLY A 418 -23.46 3.07 10.06
C GLY A 418 -24.66 2.13 10.11
N VAL A 419 -25.85 2.64 9.81
CA VAL A 419 -27.11 1.89 9.82
C VAL A 419 -27.07 0.69 8.86
N ALA A 420 -26.63 0.93 7.62
CA ALA A 420 -26.50 -0.11 6.61
C ALA A 420 -25.50 -1.21 7.01
N LYS A 421 -24.40 -0.84 7.68
CA LYS A 421 -23.36 -1.78 8.09
C LYS A 421 -23.73 -2.63 9.31
N CYS A 422 -24.50 -2.07 10.24
CA CYS A 422 -24.91 -2.77 11.45
C CYS A 422 -26.28 -3.46 11.33
N GLY A 423 -26.95 -3.35 10.17
CA GLY A 423 -28.28 -3.92 9.95
C GLY A 423 -29.38 -3.28 10.81
N GLY A 424 -29.22 -2.00 11.18
CA GLY A 424 -30.15 -1.29 12.07
C GLY A 424 -31.26 -0.51 11.37
N ALA A 425 -31.45 -0.76 10.06
CA ALA A 425 -32.40 -0.02 9.23
C ALA A 425 -33.82 -0.54 9.45
N ASP A 426 -34.76 0.35 9.77
CA ASP A 426 -36.18 0.09 9.58
C ASP A 426 -36.68 0.79 8.29
N ALA A 427 -37.85 0.37 7.80
CA ALA A 427 -38.42 0.92 6.57
C ALA A 427 -38.65 2.44 6.66
N GLY A 428 -39.04 2.95 7.84
CA GLY A 428 -39.29 4.37 8.06
C GLY A 428 -38.03 5.22 7.87
N PHE A 429 -36.89 4.76 8.41
CA PHE A 429 -35.61 5.44 8.21
C PHE A 429 -35.16 5.42 6.75
N VAL A 430 -35.33 4.30 6.04
CA VAL A 430 -34.98 4.18 4.61
C VAL A 430 -35.80 5.15 3.77
N GLU A 431 -37.10 5.25 4.03
CA GLU A 431 -38.00 6.17 3.33
C GLU A 431 -37.67 7.64 3.63
N ALA A 432 -37.43 7.98 4.89
CA ALA A 432 -37.03 9.32 5.31
C ALA A 432 -35.69 9.73 4.67
N LEU A 433 -34.70 8.83 4.68
CA LEU A 433 -33.40 9.05 4.07
C LEU A 433 -33.52 9.24 2.55
N ALA A 434 -34.27 8.39 1.86
CA ALA A 434 -34.45 8.50 0.41
C ALA A 434 -35.15 9.80 0.02
N SER A 435 -36.17 10.20 0.79
CA SER A 435 -36.93 11.44 0.58
C SER A 435 -36.08 12.68 0.84
N ASP A 436 -35.30 12.72 1.94
CA ASP A 436 -34.36 13.81 2.20
C ASP A 436 -33.30 13.91 1.11
N TRP A 437 -32.72 12.78 0.69
CA TRP A 437 -31.69 12.79 -0.35
C TRP A 437 -32.23 13.27 -1.71
N LEU A 438 -33.45 12.86 -2.05
CA LEU A 438 -34.15 13.31 -3.26
C LEU A 438 -34.42 14.81 -3.22
N ARG A 439 -34.90 15.31 -2.08
CA ARG A 439 -35.10 16.74 -1.85
C ARG A 439 -33.79 17.50 -2.06
N ARG A 440 -32.68 17.06 -1.43
CA ARG A 440 -31.37 17.68 -1.60
C ARG A 440 -30.92 17.70 -3.07
N ILE A 441 -31.10 16.63 -3.84
CA ILE A 441 -30.76 16.62 -5.27
C ILE A 441 -31.60 17.63 -6.06
N ARG A 442 -32.87 17.84 -5.68
CA ARG A 442 -33.78 18.75 -6.37
C ARG A 442 -33.60 20.21 -6.00
N THR A 443 -33.25 20.49 -4.74
CA THR A 443 -33.28 21.83 -4.16
C THR A 443 -31.91 22.33 -3.72
N ALA A 444 -30.83 21.55 -3.94
CA ALA A 444 -29.49 21.88 -3.46
C ALA A 444 -29.07 23.28 -3.91
N SER A 445 -29.10 24.22 -2.96
CA SER A 445 -28.39 25.49 -3.06
C SER A 445 -26.88 25.29 -2.90
N GLU A 446 -26.48 24.25 -2.18
CA GLU A 446 -25.08 23.84 -2.01
C GLU A 446 -24.77 22.52 -2.74
N PRO A 447 -23.68 22.46 -3.53
CA PRO A 447 -23.30 21.24 -4.23
C PRO A 447 -22.93 20.14 -3.25
N ILE A 448 -23.62 19.00 -3.34
CA ILE A 448 -23.33 17.81 -2.53
C ILE A 448 -22.06 17.16 -3.08
N GLN A 449 -21.11 16.88 -2.19
CA GLN A 449 -19.85 16.26 -2.58
C GLN A 449 -20.07 14.84 -3.15
N PRO A 450 -19.36 14.44 -4.22
CA PRO A 450 -19.50 13.11 -4.84
C PRO A 450 -19.39 11.96 -3.84
N VAL A 451 -18.49 12.07 -2.84
CA VAL A 451 -18.32 11.05 -1.80
C VAL A 451 -19.59 10.84 -0.97
N SER A 452 -20.33 11.91 -0.66
CA SER A 452 -21.57 11.82 0.12
C SER A 452 -22.68 11.15 -0.69
N HIS A 453 -22.79 11.48 -1.98
CA HIS A 453 -23.70 10.78 -2.89
C HIS A 453 -23.40 9.29 -2.94
N THR A 454 -22.15 8.92 -3.16
CA THR A 454 -21.73 7.52 -3.24
C THR A 454 -22.06 6.77 -1.97
N VAL A 455 -21.72 7.33 -0.80
CA VAL A 455 -21.98 6.69 0.49
C VAL A 455 -23.49 6.52 0.71
N ALA A 456 -24.31 7.56 0.46
CA ALA A 456 -25.75 7.47 0.63
C ALA A 456 -26.41 6.44 -0.31
N MET A 457 -26.10 6.48 -1.61
CA MET A 457 -26.63 5.52 -2.59
C MET A 457 -26.23 4.08 -2.24
N ARG A 458 -24.95 3.89 -1.88
CA ARG A 458 -24.45 2.58 -1.47
C ARG A 458 -25.17 2.08 -0.22
N SER A 459 -25.31 2.89 0.81
CA SER A 459 -26.00 2.53 2.05
C SER A 459 -27.47 2.19 1.80
N LEU A 460 -28.19 3.02 1.05
CA LEU A 460 -29.58 2.75 0.68
C LEU A 460 -29.72 1.43 -0.07
N SER A 461 -28.79 1.09 -0.96
CA SER A 461 -28.83 -0.21 -1.65
C SER A 461 -28.71 -1.41 -0.72
N TYR A 462 -28.02 -1.27 0.42
CA TYR A 462 -27.90 -2.36 1.40
C TYR A 462 -29.13 -2.46 2.31
N MET A 463 -29.84 -1.35 2.52
CA MET A 463 -31.04 -1.29 3.36
C MET A 463 -32.33 -1.47 2.55
N PHE A 464 -32.23 -1.49 1.22
CA PHE A 464 -33.37 -1.55 0.32
C PHE A 464 -34.09 -2.90 0.43
N ASP A 465 -35.40 -2.81 0.70
CA ASP A 465 -36.32 -3.93 0.83
C ASP A 465 -37.57 -3.72 -0.06
N GLY A 466 -37.40 -3.07 -1.22
CA GLY A 466 -38.49 -2.82 -2.17
C GLY A 466 -39.19 -1.47 -2.06
N GLN A 467 -38.72 -0.54 -1.22
CA GLN A 467 -39.37 0.76 -1.03
C GLN A 467 -39.38 1.60 -2.33
N PRO A 468 -40.56 2.02 -2.85
CA PRO A 468 -40.66 2.74 -4.13
C PRO A 468 -39.89 4.07 -4.17
N CYS A 469 -39.79 4.76 -3.03
CA CYS A 469 -39.07 6.03 -2.91
C CYS A 469 -37.57 5.91 -3.22
N VAL A 470 -36.95 4.76 -2.93
CA VAL A 470 -35.54 4.48 -3.24
C VAL A 470 -35.34 4.33 -4.75
N VAL A 471 -36.29 3.67 -5.43
CA VAL A 471 -36.28 3.55 -6.90
C VAL A 471 -36.46 4.92 -7.55
N GLY A 472 -37.42 5.72 -7.06
CA GLY A 472 -37.63 7.09 -7.55
C GLY A 472 -36.39 7.99 -7.35
N LEU A 473 -35.70 7.84 -6.21
CA LEU A 473 -34.43 8.52 -5.96
C LEU A 473 -33.35 8.14 -6.97
N LEU A 474 -33.19 6.86 -7.29
CA LEU A 474 -32.20 6.43 -8.29
C LEU A 474 -32.46 6.99 -9.68
N GLN A 475 -33.73 7.00 -10.11
CA GLN A 475 -34.12 7.57 -11.40
C GLN A 475 -33.76 9.06 -11.47
N GLU A 476 -34.08 9.80 -10.41
CA GLU A 476 -33.77 11.23 -10.36
C GLU A 476 -32.26 11.50 -10.23
N PHE A 477 -31.53 10.66 -9.48
CA PHE A 477 -30.09 10.74 -9.34
C PHE A 477 -29.40 10.68 -10.72
N THR A 478 -29.72 9.68 -11.53
CA THR A 478 -29.15 9.50 -12.88
C THR A 478 -29.48 10.66 -13.81
N ARG A 479 -30.62 11.32 -13.60
CA ARG A 479 -31.05 12.45 -14.43
C ARG A 479 -30.37 13.78 -14.06
N ARG A 480 -30.07 13.99 -12.78
CA ARG A 480 -29.67 15.31 -12.26
C ARG A 480 -28.23 15.40 -11.77
N VAL A 481 -27.61 14.28 -11.41
CA VAL A 481 -26.26 14.29 -10.86
C VAL A 481 -25.27 13.99 -11.98
N ASP A 482 -24.38 14.94 -12.24
CA ASP A 482 -23.28 14.75 -13.19
C ASP A 482 -22.27 13.75 -12.62
N ILE A 483 -22.28 12.53 -13.16
CA ILE A 483 -21.37 11.46 -12.77
C ILE A 483 -19.92 11.72 -13.23
N SER A 484 -19.66 12.71 -14.08
CA SER A 484 -18.30 13.04 -14.55
C SER A 484 -17.39 13.47 -13.40
N ALA A 485 -17.94 14.14 -12.38
CA ALA A 485 -17.23 14.59 -11.18
C ALA A 485 -16.85 13.45 -10.20
N PHE A 486 -17.31 12.22 -10.47
CA PHE A 486 -17.06 11.06 -9.62
C PHE A 486 -15.81 10.32 -10.12
N ASN A 487 -14.97 9.88 -9.18
CA ASN A 487 -13.86 8.99 -9.54
C ASN A 487 -14.39 7.57 -9.88
N ASP A 488 -13.57 6.76 -10.54
CA ASP A 488 -13.98 5.43 -11.00
C ASP A 488 -14.44 4.50 -9.85
N HIS A 489 -13.91 4.70 -8.64
CA HIS A 489 -14.35 3.94 -7.47
C HIS A 489 -15.76 4.29 -7.05
N GLN A 490 -16.07 5.58 -7.04
CA GLN A 490 -17.39 6.08 -6.73
C GLN A 490 -18.41 5.71 -7.79
N LYS A 491 -18.07 5.84 -9.08
CA LYS A 491 -18.90 5.39 -10.20
C LYS A 491 -19.27 3.90 -10.06
N SER A 492 -18.27 3.07 -9.80
CA SER A 492 -18.47 1.62 -9.59
C SER A 492 -19.39 1.31 -8.41
N GLN A 493 -19.27 2.04 -7.30
CA GLN A 493 -20.16 1.86 -6.16
C GLN A 493 -21.61 2.29 -6.46
N ILE A 494 -21.80 3.36 -7.24
CA ILE A 494 -23.14 3.83 -7.65
C ILE A 494 -23.80 2.84 -8.60
N VAL A 495 -23.07 2.37 -9.62
CA VAL A 495 -23.57 1.34 -10.54
C VAL A 495 -23.95 0.08 -9.76
N GLY A 496 -23.09 -0.37 -8.84
CA GLY A 496 -23.39 -1.53 -7.98
C GLY A 496 -24.64 -1.33 -7.11
N ALA A 497 -24.85 -0.11 -6.59
CA ALA A 497 -26.05 0.25 -5.84
C ALA A 497 -27.31 0.21 -6.73
N GLN A 498 -27.24 0.78 -7.94
CA GLN A 498 -28.32 0.78 -8.91
C GLN A 498 -28.72 -0.63 -9.32
N THR A 499 -27.74 -1.47 -9.71
CA THR A 499 -27.99 -2.85 -10.11
C THR A 499 -28.69 -3.62 -8.98
N ARG A 500 -28.26 -3.43 -7.73
CA ARG A 500 -28.88 -4.10 -6.59
C ARG A 500 -30.33 -3.70 -6.39
N ILE A 501 -30.62 -2.40 -6.44
CA ILE A 501 -31.99 -1.89 -6.23
C ILE A 501 -32.91 -2.32 -7.39
N LEU A 502 -32.43 -2.26 -8.64
CA LEU A 502 -33.21 -2.67 -9.82
C LEU A 502 -33.50 -4.18 -9.87
N ARG A 503 -32.65 -5.01 -9.26
CA ARG A 503 -32.90 -6.45 -9.14
C ARG A 503 -33.99 -6.80 -8.11
N GLY A 504 -34.39 -5.86 -7.26
CA GLY A 504 -35.36 -6.12 -6.20
C GLY A 504 -34.81 -6.95 -5.02
N PRO A 505 -35.51 -6.94 -3.87
CA PRO A 505 -35.06 -7.59 -2.63
C PRO A 505 -35.11 -9.13 -2.67
N ASN A 506 -35.97 -9.70 -3.51
CA ASN A 506 -36.19 -11.15 -3.60
C ASN A 506 -35.17 -11.89 -4.48
N THR A 507 -34.22 -11.17 -5.09
CA THR A 507 -33.14 -11.82 -5.84
C THR A 507 -32.09 -12.30 -4.85
N PRO A 508 -31.88 -13.64 -4.67
CA PRO A 508 -31.02 -14.17 -3.63
C PRO A 508 -29.63 -13.55 -3.71
N GLN A 509 -29.17 -12.96 -2.58
CA GLN A 509 -27.86 -12.33 -2.43
C GLN A 509 -26.68 -13.33 -2.46
N ALA A 510 -26.90 -14.55 -2.96
CA ALA A 510 -25.90 -15.60 -3.04
C ALA A 510 -24.73 -15.17 -3.95
N GLY A 511 -23.72 -14.59 -3.30
CA GLY A 511 -22.36 -14.39 -3.77
C GLY A 511 -22.18 -13.98 -5.22
N ALA A 512 -22.44 -12.71 -5.57
CA ALA A 512 -21.79 -12.00 -6.68
C ALA A 512 -21.73 -12.68 -8.08
N ASP A 513 -22.45 -13.77 -8.30
CA ASP A 513 -22.55 -14.40 -9.60
C ASP A 513 -23.67 -13.67 -10.34
N ILE A 514 -23.24 -12.72 -11.18
CA ILE A 514 -24.09 -12.24 -12.26
C ILE A 514 -24.42 -13.47 -13.09
N GLY A 515 -25.64 -13.98 -12.92
CA GLY A 515 -26.14 -15.08 -13.73
C GLY A 515 -26.04 -14.73 -15.21
N HIS A 516 -25.92 -15.75 -16.06
CA HIS A 516 -25.68 -15.59 -17.48
C HIS A 516 -26.71 -14.67 -18.18
N ALA A 517 -27.96 -14.68 -17.70
CA ALA A 517 -29.07 -13.86 -18.21
C ALA A 517 -29.00 -12.37 -17.84
N ASP A 518 -28.25 -12.03 -16.78
CA ASP A 518 -28.09 -10.64 -16.34
C ASP A 518 -26.90 -9.97 -17.04
N ALA A 519 -25.83 -10.73 -17.30
CA ALA A 519 -24.65 -10.22 -17.98
C ALA A 519 -24.96 -9.79 -19.42
N THR A 520 -25.86 -10.49 -20.11
CA THR A 520 -26.20 -10.23 -21.52
C THR A 520 -26.84 -8.86 -21.74
N LYS A 521 -27.49 -8.29 -20.72
CA LYS A 521 -28.17 -6.98 -20.79
C LYS A 521 -27.24 -5.79 -20.51
N LEU A 522 -26.04 -6.04 -19.98
CA LEU A 522 -25.10 -4.98 -19.63
C LEU A 522 -24.32 -4.53 -20.87
N GLY A 523 -24.12 -3.21 -21.00
CA GLY A 523 -23.25 -2.63 -22.01
C GLY A 523 -21.77 -2.73 -21.63
N LEU A 524 -20.88 -2.43 -22.57
CA LEU A 524 -19.42 -2.54 -22.35
C LEU A 524 -18.93 -1.60 -21.21
N VAL A 525 -19.56 -0.43 -21.04
CA VAL A 525 -19.23 0.51 -19.96
C VAL A 525 -19.56 -0.07 -18.57
N ASP A 526 -20.74 -0.67 -18.43
CA ASP A 526 -21.16 -1.30 -17.18
C ASP A 526 -20.28 -2.51 -16.85
N LEU A 527 -19.98 -3.31 -17.87
CA LEU A 527 -19.10 -4.47 -17.75
C LEU A 527 -17.67 -4.06 -17.39
N ALA A 528 -17.12 -3.01 -18.00
CA ALA A 528 -15.79 -2.50 -17.65
C ALA A 528 -15.72 -1.95 -16.23
N THR A 529 -16.80 -1.28 -15.79
CA THR A 529 -16.95 -0.82 -14.40
C THR A 529 -16.98 -2.00 -13.44
N LEU A 530 -17.65 -3.09 -13.83
CA LEU A 530 -17.69 -4.32 -13.06
C LEU A 530 -16.32 -5.02 -12.99
N VAL A 531 -15.62 -5.15 -14.12
CA VAL A 531 -14.26 -5.72 -14.17
C VAL A 531 -13.33 -4.93 -13.26
N THR A 532 -13.41 -3.60 -13.30
CA THR A 532 -12.64 -2.71 -12.42
C THR A 532 -12.97 -2.94 -10.94
N ALA A 533 -14.24 -3.18 -10.62
CA ALA A 533 -14.67 -3.49 -9.26
C ALA A 533 -14.09 -4.83 -8.77
N HIS A 534 -14.12 -5.86 -9.61
CA HIS A 534 -13.56 -7.18 -9.31
C HIS A 534 -12.04 -7.13 -9.17
N ALA A 535 -11.36 -6.40 -10.06
CA ALA A 535 -9.91 -6.16 -10.01
C ALA A 535 -9.47 -5.58 -8.68
N ARG A 536 -10.15 -4.52 -8.23
CA ARG A 536 -9.86 -3.85 -6.95
C ARG A 536 -10.11 -4.73 -5.73
N ARG A 537 -11.10 -5.63 -5.82
CA ARG A 537 -11.41 -6.58 -4.75
C ARG A 537 -10.55 -7.83 -4.80
N GLN A 538 -9.69 -7.97 -5.82
CA GLN A 538 -8.96 -9.20 -6.11
C GLN A 538 -9.90 -10.41 -6.07
N LYS A 539 -11.05 -10.30 -6.78
CA LYS A 539 -12.04 -11.38 -6.90
C LYS A 539 -12.13 -11.85 -8.35
N ALA A 540 -12.30 -13.16 -8.56
CA ALA A 540 -12.42 -13.72 -9.89
C ALA A 540 -13.62 -13.09 -10.62
N LEU A 541 -13.50 -12.92 -11.94
CA LEU A 541 -14.60 -12.42 -12.77
C LEU A 541 -15.53 -13.59 -13.14
N PRO A 542 -16.86 -13.46 -13.03
CA PRO A 542 -17.78 -14.49 -13.50
C PRO A 542 -17.57 -14.76 -14.99
N GLU A 543 -17.60 -16.04 -15.40
CA GLU A 543 -17.34 -16.44 -16.79
C GLU A 543 -18.33 -15.80 -17.77
N ALA A 544 -19.61 -15.68 -17.39
CA ALA A 544 -20.62 -15.00 -18.20
C ALA A 544 -20.29 -13.52 -18.50
N VAL A 545 -19.62 -12.84 -17.58
CA VAL A 545 -19.16 -11.45 -17.77
C VAL A 545 -18.00 -11.44 -18.78
N ILE A 546 -17.04 -12.36 -18.65
CA ILE A 546 -15.92 -12.51 -19.60
C ILE A 546 -16.47 -12.76 -21.01
N THR A 547 -17.33 -13.77 -21.17
CA THR A 547 -17.93 -14.16 -22.46
C THR A 547 -18.71 -13.03 -23.09
N ARG A 548 -19.48 -12.26 -22.29
CA ARG A 548 -20.21 -11.12 -22.81
C ARG A 548 -19.29 -10.00 -23.28
N ILE A 549 -18.23 -9.69 -22.53
CA ILE A 549 -17.26 -8.68 -22.95
C ILE A 549 -16.58 -9.10 -24.25
N ILE A 550 -16.16 -10.37 -24.37
CA ILE A 550 -15.58 -10.90 -25.61
C ILE A 550 -16.57 -10.74 -26.76
N SER A 551 -17.81 -11.20 -26.60
CA SER A 551 -18.86 -11.06 -27.62
C SER A 551 -19.10 -9.61 -28.04
N LEU A 552 -19.05 -8.66 -27.11
CA LEU A 552 -19.18 -7.23 -27.43
C LEU A 552 -17.96 -6.70 -28.16
N LEU A 553 -16.75 -7.13 -27.83
CA LEU A 553 -15.50 -6.67 -28.46
C LEU A 553 -15.25 -7.28 -29.85
N GLU A 554 -15.79 -8.48 -30.10
CA GLU A 554 -15.72 -9.17 -31.39
C GLU A 554 -16.75 -8.65 -32.41
N ASP A 555 -17.81 -7.98 -31.93
CA ASP A 555 -18.77 -7.27 -32.76
C ASP A 555 -18.08 -6.09 -33.47
N GLN A 556 -17.78 -6.27 -34.77
CA GLN A 556 -16.92 -5.37 -35.54
C GLN A 556 -17.60 -4.04 -35.91
N ASP A 557 -18.91 -3.92 -35.71
CA ASP A 557 -19.68 -2.73 -36.08
C ASP A 557 -19.70 -1.66 -34.98
N GLN A 558 -19.04 -1.89 -33.85
CA GLN A 558 -19.01 -0.95 -32.72
C GLN A 558 -17.74 -0.10 -32.69
N ASP A 559 -17.92 1.22 -32.71
CA ASP A 559 -16.87 2.19 -32.39
C ASP A 559 -16.63 2.22 -30.87
N PHE A 560 -15.57 1.56 -30.42
CA PHE A 560 -15.20 1.56 -29.00
C PHE A 560 -14.45 2.83 -28.60
N ASP A 561 -14.82 3.40 -27.45
CA ASP A 561 -14.01 4.41 -26.78
C ASP A 561 -12.65 3.80 -26.36
N ARG A 562 -11.56 4.43 -26.81
CA ARG A 562 -10.19 4.00 -26.48
C ARG A 562 -9.91 4.04 -24.99
N GLN A 563 -10.48 5.02 -24.29
CA GLN A 563 -10.27 5.15 -22.85
C GLN A 563 -10.96 4.00 -22.11
N LEU A 564 -12.13 3.58 -22.60
CA LEU A 564 -12.85 2.41 -22.10
C LEU A 564 -12.02 1.13 -22.31
N LEU A 565 -11.48 0.90 -23.51
CA LEU A 565 -10.61 -0.25 -23.79
C LEU A 565 -9.34 -0.26 -22.93
N ALA A 566 -8.74 0.91 -22.70
CA ALA A 566 -7.58 1.07 -21.84
C ALA A 566 -7.89 0.71 -20.38
N ASN A 567 -9.00 1.23 -19.86
CA ASN A 567 -9.45 0.98 -18.49
C ASN A 567 -9.80 -0.49 -18.29
N LEU A 568 -10.48 -1.09 -19.26
CA LEU A 568 -10.80 -2.51 -19.25
C LEU A 568 -9.54 -3.37 -19.30
N SER A 569 -8.58 -3.05 -20.16
CA SER A 569 -7.28 -3.74 -20.23
C SER A 569 -6.53 -3.65 -18.90
N ARG A 570 -6.47 -2.46 -18.29
CA ARG A 570 -5.84 -2.26 -16.97
C ARG A 570 -6.52 -3.11 -15.89
N ALA A 571 -7.85 -3.14 -15.89
CA ALA A 571 -8.63 -3.93 -14.93
C ALA A 571 -8.39 -5.44 -15.11
N VAL A 572 -8.37 -5.94 -16.34
CA VAL A 572 -8.05 -7.33 -16.66
C VAL A 572 -6.61 -7.67 -16.27
N GLY A 573 -5.64 -6.80 -16.58
CA GLY A 573 -4.24 -6.97 -16.17
C GLY A 573 -4.08 -7.04 -14.65
N SER A 574 -4.82 -6.20 -13.91
CA SER A 574 -4.83 -6.24 -12.45
C SER A 574 -5.45 -7.52 -11.91
N LEU A 575 -6.49 -8.05 -12.57
CA LEU A 575 -7.07 -9.35 -12.21
C LEU A 575 -6.07 -10.48 -12.43
N LEU A 576 -5.39 -10.51 -13.58
CA LEU A 576 -4.36 -11.48 -13.90
C LEU A 576 -3.19 -11.43 -12.90
N GLY A 577 -2.78 -10.24 -12.47
CA GLY A 577 -1.74 -10.08 -11.45
C GLY A 577 -2.18 -10.51 -10.03
N SER A 578 -3.49 -10.49 -9.74
CA SER A 578 -4.03 -10.81 -8.41
C SER A 578 -4.49 -12.26 -8.25
N HIS A 579 -4.94 -12.91 -9.34
CA HIS A 579 -5.45 -14.27 -9.34
C HIS A 579 -4.41 -15.20 -9.93
N SER A 580 -3.76 -15.97 -9.06
CA SER A 580 -2.78 -16.97 -9.48
C SER A 580 -3.39 -18.12 -10.29
N THR A 581 -4.71 -18.31 -10.22
CA THR A 581 -5.47 -19.17 -11.14
C THR A 581 -5.87 -18.32 -12.35
N ALA A 582 -4.99 -18.24 -13.35
CA ALA A 582 -5.36 -17.66 -14.64
C ALA A 582 -6.55 -18.45 -15.19
N SER A 583 -7.75 -17.87 -15.18
CA SER A 583 -8.83 -18.42 -15.98
C SER A 583 -8.43 -18.23 -17.43
N ARG A 584 -8.44 -19.30 -18.23
CA ARG A 584 -8.19 -19.22 -19.69
C ARG A 584 -9.04 -18.11 -20.34
N GLY A 585 -10.20 -17.81 -19.75
CA GLY A 585 -11.06 -16.70 -20.14
C GLY A 585 -10.44 -15.30 -19.99
N LEU A 586 -9.68 -14.99 -18.94
CA LEU A 586 -9.05 -13.67 -18.79
C LEU A 586 -7.91 -13.44 -19.77
N ASP A 587 -7.09 -14.47 -20.04
CA ASP A 587 -6.06 -14.40 -21.08
C ASP A 587 -6.68 -14.24 -22.47
N HIS A 588 -7.74 -14.99 -22.77
CA HIS A 588 -8.47 -14.86 -24.03
C HIS A 588 -9.12 -13.48 -24.17
N LEU A 589 -9.74 -12.97 -23.10
CA LEU A 589 -10.28 -11.61 -23.07
C LEU A 589 -9.19 -10.56 -23.33
N LEU A 590 -8.02 -10.71 -22.72
CA LEU A 590 -6.91 -9.78 -22.94
C LEU A 590 -6.35 -9.88 -24.37
N GLU A 591 -6.30 -11.08 -24.94
CA GLU A 591 -5.95 -11.29 -26.35
C GLU A 591 -6.95 -10.62 -27.28
N VAL A 592 -8.26 -10.79 -27.05
CA VAL A 592 -9.33 -10.13 -27.82
C VAL A 592 -9.23 -8.61 -27.66
N LEU A 593 -9.06 -8.09 -26.44
CA LEU A 593 -8.84 -6.66 -26.18
C LEU A 593 -7.64 -6.13 -26.96
N ASN A 594 -6.51 -6.81 -26.89
CA ASN A 594 -5.31 -6.40 -27.63
C ASN A 594 -5.54 -6.42 -29.14
N ASN A 595 -6.26 -7.41 -29.67
CA ASN A 595 -6.62 -7.46 -31.09
C ASN A 595 -7.57 -6.33 -31.49
N THR A 596 -8.59 -6.04 -30.70
CA THR A 596 -9.53 -4.93 -30.92
C THR A 596 -8.77 -3.60 -30.91
N VAL A 597 -7.86 -3.42 -29.95
CA VAL A 597 -6.97 -2.27 -29.85
C VAL A 597 -6.05 -2.15 -31.07
N VAL A 598 -5.45 -3.26 -31.55
CA VAL A 598 -4.62 -3.28 -32.76
C VAL A 598 -5.43 -2.87 -33.99
N LYS A 599 -6.69 -3.31 -34.08
CA LYS A 599 -7.59 -2.98 -35.20
C LYS A 599 -8.08 -1.53 -35.17
N CYS A 600 -7.95 -0.80 -34.06
CA CYS A 600 -8.31 0.61 -34.02
C CYS A 600 -7.52 1.40 -35.09
N PRO A 601 -8.20 2.07 -36.05
CA PRO A 601 -7.55 2.69 -37.21
C PRO A 601 -6.73 3.93 -36.85
N GLN A 602 -6.97 4.51 -35.69
CA GLN A 602 -6.25 5.69 -35.21
C GLN A 602 -5.19 5.31 -34.18
N PRO A 603 -4.05 6.01 -34.16
CA PRO A 603 -3.00 5.75 -33.19
C PRO A 603 -3.51 5.91 -31.75
N LEU A 604 -3.05 5.01 -30.89
CA LEU A 604 -3.41 5.01 -29.47
C LEU A 604 -2.60 6.07 -28.73
N PRO A 605 -3.22 6.84 -27.83
CA PRO A 605 -2.47 7.65 -26.89
C PRO A 605 -1.52 6.75 -26.08
N LEU A 606 -0.28 7.20 -25.84
CA LEU A 606 0.69 6.40 -25.12
C LEU A 606 0.26 5.97 -23.69
N PRO A 607 -0.50 6.77 -22.91
CA PRO A 607 -1.15 6.33 -21.65
C PRO A 607 -2.00 5.07 -21.79
N VAL A 608 -2.80 5.03 -22.85
CA VAL A 608 -3.67 3.90 -23.20
C VAL A 608 -2.79 2.69 -23.53
N LEU A 609 -1.77 2.91 -24.36
CA LEU A 609 -0.81 1.87 -24.71
C LEU A 609 -0.05 1.31 -23.50
N GLY A 610 0.45 2.17 -22.61
CA GLY A 610 1.18 1.76 -21.41
C GLY A 610 0.33 0.90 -20.48
N SER A 611 -0.96 1.23 -20.34
CA SER A 611 -1.92 0.43 -19.56
C SER A 611 -2.15 -0.95 -20.18
N ILE A 612 -2.22 -1.02 -21.52
CA ILE A 612 -2.42 -2.26 -22.28
C ILE A 612 -1.15 -3.12 -22.26
N LEU A 613 0.02 -2.51 -22.40
CA LEU A 613 1.32 -3.18 -22.28
C LEU A 613 1.50 -3.74 -20.88
N TRP A 614 1.24 -2.95 -19.83
CA TRP A 614 1.31 -3.42 -18.45
C TRP A 614 0.40 -4.63 -18.20
N ALA A 615 -0.86 -4.57 -18.68
CA ALA A 615 -1.78 -5.69 -18.57
C ALA A 615 -1.28 -6.92 -19.33
N SER A 616 -0.72 -6.73 -20.52
CA SER A 616 -0.14 -7.80 -21.34
C SER A 616 1.07 -8.46 -20.68
N LEU A 617 1.85 -7.71 -19.91
CA LEU A 617 2.98 -8.23 -19.14
C LEU A 617 2.56 -9.03 -17.91
N ALA A 618 1.37 -8.73 -17.36
CA ALA A 618 0.79 -9.51 -16.27
C ALA A 618 0.27 -10.88 -16.74
N SER A 619 0.04 -11.07 -18.05
CA SER A 619 -0.36 -12.37 -18.61
C SER A 619 0.82 -13.34 -18.72
N PRO A 620 0.65 -14.62 -18.33
CA PRO A 620 1.64 -15.66 -18.60
C PRO A 620 1.72 -16.03 -20.10
N SER A 621 0.72 -15.68 -20.90
CA SER A 621 0.59 -16.10 -22.30
C SER A 621 1.69 -15.51 -23.20
N PRO A 622 2.52 -16.36 -23.86
CA PRO A 622 3.50 -15.90 -24.84
C PRO A 622 2.86 -15.17 -26.02
N LYS A 623 1.62 -15.51 -26.37
CA LYS A 623 0.87 -14.83 -27.45
C LYS A 623 0.54 -13.39 -27.07
N VAL A 624 0.06 -13.18 -25.84
CA VAL A 624 -0.25 -11.84 -25.31
C VAL A 624 1.02 -10.98 -25.22
N LYS A 625 2.16 -11.57 -24.84
CA LYS A 625 3.47 -10.89 -24.86
C LYS A 625 3.94 -10.52 -26.27
N ARG A 626 3.68 -11.36 -27.28
CA ARG A 626 3.95 -11.03 -28.70
C ARG A 626 3.01 -9.93 -29.21
N LEU A 627 1.74 -9.94 -28.79
CA LEU A 627 0.81 -8.85 -29.12
C LEU A 627 1.27 -7.51 -28.51
N ALA A 628 1.85 -7.53 -27.30
CA ALA A 628 2.47 -6.35 -26.70
C ALA A 628 3.64 -5.80 -27.55
N SER A 629 4.46 -6.68 -28.14
CA SER A 629 5.54 -6.21 -29.03
C SER A 629 5.02 -5.65 -30.36
N VAL A 630 3.92 -6.19 -30.91
CA VAL A 630 3.23 -5.61 -32.07
C VAL A 630 2.58 -4.26 -31.73
N LEU A 631 2.03 -4.12 -30.53
CA LEU A 631 1.48 -2.84 -30.06
C LEU A 631 2.57 -1.76 -29.95
N LEU A 632 3.80 -2.14 -29.56
CA LEU A 632 4.96 -1.23 -29.56
C LEU A 632 5.36 -0.76 -30.97
N THR A 633 5.13 -1.55 -32.02
CA THR A 633 5.43 -1.13 -33.40
C THR A 633 4.35 -0.23 -34.01
N ARG A 634 3.16 -0.21 -33.42
CA ARG A 634 2.05 0.70 -33.78
C ARG A 634 2.04 2.02 -33.00
N VAL A 635 3.05 2.26 -32.15
CA VAL A 635 3.26 3.59 -31.60
C VAL A 635 3.52 4.53 -32.76
N ASP A 636 2.69 5.56 -32.88
CA ASP A 636 2.85 6.58 -33.90
C ASP A 636 4.28 7.16 -33.83
N ARG A 637 5.05 6.94 -34.89
CA ARG A 637 6.42 7.48 -35.03
C ARG A 637 6.40 9.00 -34.99
N ASP A 638 5.32 9.63 -35.43
CA ASP A 638 5.12 11.08 -35.34
C ASP A 638 4.71 11.50 -33.92
N ALA A 639 4.03 10.66 -33.14
CA ALA A 639 3.82 10.90 -31.71
C ALA A 639 5.14 10.81 -30.92
N LEU A 640 6.00 9.83 -31.24
CA LEU A 640 7.34 9.70 -30.65
C LEU A 640 8.28 10.84 -31.08
N SER A 641 8.21 11.30 -32.33
CA SER A 641 9.07 12.37 -32.86
C SER A 641 8.57 13.79 -32.53
N THR A 642 7.26 13.97 -32.35
CA THR A 642 6.66 15.24 -31.89
C THR A 642 6.59 15.40 -30.38
N ALA A 643 6.96 14.37 -29.61
CA ALA A 643 7.32 14.45 -28.19
C ALA A 643 8.62 15.28 -28.03
N ARG A 644 8.56 16.56 -28.38
CA ARG A 644 9.69 17.46 -28.16
C ARG A 644 9.82 17.72 -26.67
N PRO A 645 11.04 17.69 -26.12
CA PRO A 645 11.29 18.19 -24.78
C PRO A 645 10.95 19.68 -24.78
N GLN A 646 9.98 20.10 -23.95
CA GLN A 646 9.84 21.49 -23.54
C GLN A 646 10.28 21.59 -22.08
#